data_AF-A0A1Q6XFL1-F1
#
_entry.id   AF-A0A1Q6XFL1-F1
#
_cell.length_a   1.000
_cell.length_b   1.000
_cell.length_c   1.000
_cell.angle_alpha   90.00
_cell.angle_beta   90.00
_cell.angle_gamma   90.00
#
_symmetry.space_group_name_H-M   'P 1'
#
loop_
_entity.id
_entity.type
_entity.pdbx_description
1 polymer ?
#
loop_
_entity_poly.entity_id
_entity_poly.type
_entity_poly.pdbx_seq_one_letter_code
_entity_poly.pdbx_strand_id
1 'polypeptide(L)'
;MAGFMITMFAGSASAVASGTFSGTISPTSCGPMQDVPVVQGDTTIDGVAAEYVSANDIKLELYSPTGRLLVDGDTLTSPESVHYAPESLPTGTYHLQVCPFPGGVVTTPYDYTGAYSVTNGPPVDIPGSDLGSEVGPPTITRTTGKLRFSPATVVDAQRTEGEPLDFFDKSGNLWESGPWGTTTQNSFIHRSTDGGLEFHVDSPNGLRPDPGPGGGDTDVVTDDQGNVYFVDLEALVNLGTSVSNDNGNNWRKNPAAVENTAVDRQWYAIDNGTTTSAADNTVFLAYHATQVGTYIYSSPGSTGPTDPVGGLVWQNASANAPLPLAHDATCAQLRFDPVKRNLYYACNEGNHVRVTIGHVAPGQRTGIKFHNVTVPVSPGGGGPGHLFPALAVDKGGNVYAAWIDTNDNNVYYSSSTDQGATWTSPVQVNSSPSVTNEFIWAQGGAAGTVALSWYGTDAAGQPDGFPNWADDPVGATAVKWWGYVGVISKATTAYATIAQQRFTEKPMHYGQICNQGIGCTVSGGDRQMADYFGFNIDKTGSIRLVYNDTTNQHDGAGLFEVRQEGGKTILGGDAKGLTVKDPATDPTGDAQWPHYSPTGAGANQPQFDFTGLQVGQPNAGTLRVRMSLASLTSLQPPAGKTSSLWLTRFQALSVGDSGEEAYRVFYVGAESTGGLTPSFFAGTTTCTNTTPKNCKVLNYPAQQQITGHVCGNTLVADVPLSGFGNPVNGALLYNVTAVSGGRNAAEDLYADVDATRSFDYVLGSNRGGSSC
;
A
#
# COMPACT_ATOMS: atom_id res chain seq x y z
N MET A 1 33.98 13.15 7.12
CA MET A 1 33.60 14.26 6.23
C MET A 1 33.90 13.84 4.80
N ALA A 2 32.93 13.22 4.15
CA ALA A 2 32.84 13.01 2.72
C ALA A 2 31.33 13.00 2.48
N GLY A 3 30.79 14.15 2.06
CA GLY A 3 29.35 14.30 1.84
C GLY A 3 28.98 13.58 0.56
N PHE A 4 28.09 12.59 0.67
CA PHE A 4 27.27 12.18 -0.46
C PHE A 4 26.36 13.38 -0.79
N MET A 5 26.65 14.07 -1.89
CA MET A 5 25.67 14.96 -2.52
C MET A 5 24.61 14.05 -3.12
N ILE A 6 23.47 13.92 -2.43
CA ILE A 6 22.23 13.51 -3.09
C ILE A 6 21.89 14.67 -4.02
N THR A 7 22.05 14.47 -5.32
CA THR A 7 21.49 15.37 -6.32
C THR A 7 19.97 15.27 -6.19
N MET A 8 19.34 16.26 -5.55
CA MET A 8 17.88 16.39 -5.64
C MET A 8 17.54 16.62 -7.12
N PHE A 9 16.79 15.70 -7.72
CA PHE A 9 16.26 15.87 -9.06
C PHE A 9 15.33 17.10 -9.05
N ALA A 10 15.70 18.15 -9.77
CA ALA A 10 14.78 19.23 -10.09
C ALA A 10 13.87 18.69 -11.20
N GLY A 11 12.60 18.44 -10.90
CA GLY A 11 11.65 18.00 -11.92
C GLY A 11 11.45 19.11 -12.95
N SER A 12 11.51 18.71 -14.21
CA SER A 12 11.48 19.58 -15.37
C SER A 12 10.06 20.06 -15.70
N ALA A 13 9.95 21.26 -16.29
CA ALA A 13 8.69 21.88 -16.71
C ALA A 13 7.86 20.98 -17.68
N SER A 14 6.67 21.42 -18.07
CA SER A 14 5.79 20.61 -18.92
C SER A 14 6.42 20.23 -20.27
N ALA A 15 6.36 18.95 -20.63
CA ALA A 15 6.79 18.46 -21.94
C ALA A 15 6.00 19.14 -23.08
N VAL A 16 6.65 19.46 -24.19
CA VAL A 16 6.04 19.96 -25.43
C VAL A 16 6.18 18.93 -26.55
N ALA A 17 7.19 18.08 -26.45
CA ALA A 17 7.32 16.86 -27.24
C ALA A 17 7.70 15.71 -26.31
N SER A 18 7.01 14.59 -26.43
CA SER A 18 7.30 13.35 -25.71
C SER A 18 7.18 12.16 -26.64
N GLY A 19 7.82 11.06 -26.28
CA GLY A 19 7.74 9.83 -27.06
C GLY A 19 8.18 8.62 -26.26
N THR A 20 7.56 7.48 -26.54
CA THR A 20 8.02 6.17 -26.06
C THR A 20 8.91 5.52 -27.10
N PHE A 21 9.87 4.73 -26.64
CA PHE A 21 10.74 3.94 -27.50
C PHE A 21 10.99 2.55 -26.91
N SER A 22 11.47 1.65 -27.75
CA SER A 22 11.86 0.30 -27.35
C SER A 22 12.99 -0.19 -28.24
N GLY A 23 13.75 -1.16 -27.75
CA GLY A 23 14.82 -1.78 -28.50
C GLY A 23 15.40 -2.97 -27.78
N THR A 24 16.53 -3.44 -28.29
CA THR A 24 17.30 -4.51 -27.65
C THR A 24 18.75 -4.09 -27.51
N ILE A 25 19.38 -4.46 -26.40
CA ILE A 25 20.84 -4.39 -26.23
C ILE A 25 21.47 -5.77 -26.46
N SER A 26 22.80 -5.82 -26.38
CA SER A 26 23.53 -7.07 -26.15
C SER A 26 24.49 -6.88 -24.97
N PRO A 27 25.08 -7.95 -24.40
CA PRO A 27 26.04 -7.83 -23.31
C PRO A 27 27.24 -6.90 -23.57
N THR A 28 27.50 -6.56 -24.83
CA THR A 28 28.64 -5.72 -25.24
C THR A 28 28.28 -4.58 -26.17
N SER A 29 27.00 -4.35 -26.48
CA SER A 29 26.61 -3.33 -27.47
C SER A 29 25.31 -2.65 -27.09
N CYS A 30 25.31 -1.33 -27.24
CA CYS A 30 24.14 -0.49 -27.03
C CYS A 30 23.04 -0.79 -28.06
N GLY A 31 21.81 -0.44 -27.68
CA GLY A 31 20.66 -0.47 -28.57
C GLY A 31 20.69 0.66 -29.61
N PRO A 32 19.64 0.77 -30.45
CA PRO A 32 19.50 1.85 -31.40
C PRO A 32 19.50 3.23 -30.72
N MET A 33 20.04 4.22 -31.41
CA MET A 33 19.87 5.64 -31.04
C MET A 33 18.42 6.04 -31.25
N GLN A 34 17.88 6.81 -30.32
CA GLN A 34 16.53 7.35 -30.39
C GLN A 34 16.48 8.85 -30.51
N ASP A 35 15.79 9.32 -31.56
CA ASP A 35 15.72 10.72 -31.91
C ASP A 35 14.80 11.47 -30.93
N VAL A 36 15.36 12.51 -30.32
CA VAL A 36 14.68 13.43 -29.41
C VAL A 36 14.66 14.82 -30.07
N PRO A 37 13.54 15.25 -30.65
CA PRO A 37 13.46 16.55 -31.31
C PRO A 37 13.36 17.69 -30.29
N VAL A 38 14.27 18.65 -30.39
CA VAL A 38 14.29 19.88 -29.57
C VAL A 38 14.00 21.08 -30.46
N VAL A 39 12.99 21.86 -30.09
CA VAL A 39 12.54 23.07 -30.79
C VAL A 39 12.86 24.33 -29.99
N GLN A 40 12.57 25.49 -30.58
CA GLN A 40 12.91 26.77 -29.96
C GLN A 40 11.99 27.03 -28.77
N GLY A 41 12.59 27.26 -27.60
CA GLY A 41 11.87 27.48 -26.34
C GLY A 41 12.10 26.37 -25.33
N ASP A 42 12.58 25.20 -25.80
CA ASP A 42 12.83 24.06 -24.94
C ASP A 42 13.95 24.37 -23.96
N THR A 43 13.84 23.88 -22.72
CA THR A 43 14.77 24.09 -21.63
C THR A 43 15.34 22.80 -21.06
N THR A 44 14.62 21.68 -21.15
CA THR A 44 15.13 20.39 -20.67
C THR A 44 14.89 19.26 -21.66
N ILE A 45 15.76 18.27 -21.60
CA ILE A 45 15.54 16.93 -22.16
C ILE A 45 15.58 15.96 -20.99
N ASP A 46 14.54 15.15 -20.87
CA ASP A 46 14.42 14.08 -19.90
C ASP A 46 14.23 12.76 -20.63
N GLY A 47 14.93 11.74 -20.18
CA GLY A 47 14.83 10.40 -20.72
C GLY A 47 14.79 9.39 -19.58
N VAL A 48 13.99 8.35 -19.74
CA VAL A 48 13.99 7.17 -18.89
C VAL A 48 13.98 5.93 -19.76
N ALA A 49 14.70 4.89 -19.37
CA ALA A 49 14.68 3.60 -20.02
C ALA A 49 14.82 2.48 -19.00
N ALA A 50 14.05 1.42 -19.19
CA ALA A 50 14.03 0.25 -18.34
C ALA A 50 14.14 -1.03 -19.18
N GLU A 51 14.98 -1.95 -18.73
CA GLU A 51 15.01 -3.32 -19.24
C GLU A 51 13.80 -4.11 -18.70
N TYR A 52 13.26 -5.04 -19.49
CA TYR A 52 12.23 -5.96 -18.99
C TYR A 52 12.77 -6.92 -17.91
N VAL A 53 14.09 -7.13 -17.89
CA VAL A 53 14.79 -7.84 -16.82
C VAL A 53 15.52 -6.82 -15.97
N SER A 54 15.01 -6.53 -14.77
CA SER A 54 15.58 -5.51 -13.89
C SER A 54 16.96 -5.83 -13.33
N ALA A 55 17.37 -7.09 -13.40
CA ALA A 55 18.75 -7.49 -13.09
C ALA A 55 19.73 -7.06 -14.19
N ASN A 56 19.25 -6.65 -15.36
CA ASN A 56 20.08 -6.09 -16.39
C ASN A 56 20.47 -4.67 -16.00
N ASP A 57 21.77 -4.48 -15.79
CA ASP A 57 22.39 -3.22 -15.44
C ASP A 57 22.73 -2.47 -16.74
N ILE A 58 22.06 -1.35 -16.93
CA ILE A 58 22.13 -0.52 -18.12
C ILE A 58 22.50 0.90 -17.71
N LYS A 59 22.82 1.72 -18.70
CA LYS A 59 22.88 3.17 -18.56
C LYS A 59 22.14 3.83 -19.71
N LEU A 60 21.57 4.99 -19.43
CA LEU A 60 20.93 5.82 -20.45
C LEU A 60 21.87 6.97 -20.82
N GLU A 61 22.19 7.10 -22.10
CA GLU A 61 23.10 8.13 -22.61
C GLU A 61 22.33 9.13 -23.46
N LEU A 62 22.60 10.43 -23.29
CA LEU A 62 22.07 11.49 -24.15
C LEU A 62 23.18 12.12 -24.97
N TYR A 63 23.00 12.14 -26.28
CA TYR A 63 23.91 12.72 -27.27
C TYR A 63 23.32 13.99 -27.88
N SER A 64 24.20 14.97 -28.12
CA SER A 64 23.89 16.17 -28.91
C SER A 64 23.63 15.85 -30.38
N PRO A 65 23.05 16.79 -31.16
CA PRO A 65 22.86 16.64 -32.60
C PRO A 65 24.16 16.39 -33.40
N THR A 66 25.32 16.71 -32.82
CA THR A 66 26.63 16.45 -33.42
C THR A 66 27.24 15.10 -33.01
N GLY A 67 26.50 14.26 -32.25
CA GLY A 67 26.96 12.96 -31.77
C GLY A 67 27.91 13.01 -30.58
N ARG A 68 28.03 14.16 -29.90
CA ARG A 68 28.80 14.28 -28.64
C ARG A 68 27.92 13.89 -27.46
N LEU A 69 28.40 12.98 -26.61
CA LEU A 69 27.77 12.63 -25.32
C LEU A 69 27.66 13.88 -24.43
N LEU A 70 26.48 14.13 -23.89
CA LEU A 70 26.15 15.29 -23.07
C LEU A 70 26.04 14.92 -21.59
N VAL A 71 25.24 13.90 -21.31
CA VAL A 71 24.99 13.34 -19.98
C VAL A 71 24.73 11.85 -20.14
N ASP A 72 25.11 11.07 -19.14
CA ASP A 72 24.66 9.70 -18.97
C ASP A 72 24.12 9.50 -17.55
N GLY A 73 23.21 8.55 -17.43
CA GLY A 73 22.50 8.20 -16.21
C GLY A 73 22.74 6.74 -15.89
N ASP A 74 23.21 6.52 -14.66
CA ASP A 74 23.42 5.21 -14.04
C ASP A 74 23.00 5.32 -12.58
N THR A 75 21.89 4.67 -12.27
CA THR A 75 21.23 4.64 -10.97
C THR A 75 21.46 3.30 -10.26
N LEU A 76 22.44 2.51 -10.72
CA LEU A 76 22.80 1.16 -10.25
C LEU A 76 21.78 0.05 -10.54
N THR A 77 20.53 0.40 -10.90
CA THR A 77 19.47 -0.55 -11.27
C THR A 77 18.54 0.09 -12.28
N SER A 78 18.21 -0.61 -13.37
CA SER A 78 17.10 -0.24 -14.27
C SER A 78 15.82 0.01 -13.47
N PRO A 79 15.01 1.08 -13.72
CA PRO A 79 15.12 2.01 -14.84
C PRO A 79 16.20 3.08 -14.64
N GLU A 80 16.83 3.44 -15.75
CA GLU A 80 17.83 4.50 -15.83
C GLU A 80 17.22 5.78 -16.36
N SER A 81 17.70 6.93 -15.85
CA SER A 81 17.21 8.23 -16.29
C SER A 81 18.32 9.24 -16.54
N VAL A 82 18.08 10.14 -17.49
CA VAL A 82 18.90 11.31 -17.75
C VAL A 82 18.05 12.56 -17.70
N HIS A 83 18.62 13.61 -17.10
CA HIS A 83 18.07 14.96 -17.12
C HIS A 83 19.13 15.91 -17.67
N TYR A 84 18.77 16.69 -18.69
CA TYR A 84 19.68 17.66 -19.32
C TYR A 84 19.00 19.03 -19.43
N ALA A 85 19.37 19.94 -18.55
CA ALA A 85 18.86 21.32 -18.48
C ALA A 85 20.02 22.35 -18.51
N PRO A 86 20.63 22.60 -19.68
CA PRO A 86 21.65 23.64 -19.81
C PRO A 86 21.03 25.05 -19.71
N GLU A 87 21.84 26.07 -19.42
CA GLU A 87 21.39 27.49 -19.40
C GLU A 87 20.70 27.92 -20.72
N SER A 88 21.07 27.29 -21.83
CA SER A 88 20.42 27.43 -23.12
C SER A 88 20.46 26.07 -23.81
N LEU A 89 19.31 25.55 -24.20
CA LEU A 89 19.18 24.28 -24.94
C LEU A 89 18.99 24.59 -26.45
N PRO A 90 19.99 24.35 -27.32
CA PRO A 90 19.87 24.61 -28.75
C PRO A 90 18.86 23.69 -29.43
N THR A 91 18.16 24.22 -30.45
CA THR A 91 17.30 23.41 -31.33
C THR A 91 18.10 22.35 -32.07
N GLY A 92 17.54 21.16 -32.26
CA GLY A 92 18.14 20.08 -33.05
C GLY A 92 17.57 18.72 -32.69
N THR A 93 18.04 17.67 -33.37
CA THR A 93 17.71 16.29 -33.02
C THR A 93 18.80 15.75 -32.10
N TYR A 94 18.46 15.54 -30.84
CA TYR A 94 19.30 14.87 -29.85
C TYR A 94 19.07 13.37 -29.94
N HIS A 95 19.94 12.56 -29.34
CA HIS A 95 19.80 11.11 -29.40
C HIS A 95 19.94 10.47 -28.02
N LEU A 96 18.93 9.72 -27.59
CA LEU A 96 19.01 8.83 -26.42
C LEU A 96 19.54 7.46 -26.85
N GLN A 97 20.33 6.82 -26.01
CA GLN A 97 20.80 5.47 -26.27
C GLN A 97 20.88 4.65 -24.98
N VAL A 98 20.30 3.45 -25.01
CA VAL A 98 20.42 2.48 -23.92
C VAL A 98 21.66 1.63 -24.16
N CYS A 99 22.55 1.57 -23.19
CA CYS A 99 23.81 0.85 -23.25
C CYS A 99 23.96 -0.11 -22.06
N PRO A 100 24.58 -1.30 -22.24
CA PRO A 100 24.94 -2.15 -21.11
C PRO A 100 25.95 -1.42 -20.20
N PHE A 101 25.76 -1.49 -18.87
CA PHE A 101 26.71 -0.91 -17.94
C PHE A 101 28.02 -1.73 -17.92
N PRO A 102 29.20 -1.10 -18.06
CA PRO A 102 30.47 -1.82 -18.04
C PRO A 102 30.74 -2.54 -16.71
N GLY A 103 30.65 -3.87 -16.73
CA GLY A 103 30.83 -4.71 -15.53
C GLY A 103 29.53 -5.07 -14.81
N GLY A 104 28.39 -4.58 -15.31
CA GLY A 104 27.05 -4.93 -14.87
C GLY A 104 26.59 -6.31 -15.35
N VAL A 105 25.52 -6.81 -14.75
CA VAL A 105 24.87 -8.07 -15.18
C VAL A 105 23.98 -7.76 -16.39
N VAL A 106 24.06 -8.56 -17.46
CA VAL A 106 23.15 -8.47 -18.61
C VAL A 106 22.76 -9.88 -19.03
N THR A 107 21.47 -10.19 -18.96
CA THR A 107 20.91 -11.54 -19.15
C THR A 107 19.66 -11.48 -20.03
N THR A 108 19.34 -12.58 -20.70
CA THR A 108 18.19 -12.64 -21.62
C THR A 108 16.85 -12.66 -20.87
N PRO A 109 15.80 -11.98 -21.37
CA PRO A 109 15.75 -11.12 -22.56
C PRO A 109 16.47 -9.77 -22.40
N TYR A 110 16.96 -9.21 -23.50
CA TYR A 110 17.73 -7.94 -23.56
C TYR A 110 16.89 -6.76 -24.05
N ASP A 111 15.58 -6.94 -23.97
CA ASP A 111 14.61 -6.00 -24.50
C ASP A 111 14.42 -4.88 -23.45
N TYR A 112 14.31 -3.65 -23.93
CA TYR A 112 14.02 -2.49 -23.10
C TYR A 112 12.87 -1.67 -23.68
N THR A 113 12.26 -0.89 -22.83
CA THR A 113 11.41 0.23 -23.23
C THR A 113 11.86 1.50 -22.52
N GLY A 114 11.58 2.65 -23.11
CA GLY A 114 11.86 3.93 -22.49
C GLY A 114 10.89 4.98 -22.95
N ALA A 115 10.95 6.12 -22.29
CA ALA A 115 10.22 7.32 -22.65
C ALA A 115 11.16 8.52 -22.61
N TYR A 116 10.87 9.53 -23.40
CA TYR A 116 11.53 10.81 -23.32
C TYR A 116 10.50 11.93 -23.32
N SER A 117 10.90 13.05 -22.75
CA SER A 117 10.20 14.31 -22.82
C SER A 117 11.18 15.46 -23.04
N VAL A 118 10.72 16.46 -23.79
CA VAL A 118 11.42 17.73 -24.01
C VAL A 118 10.47 18.82 -23.58
N THR A 119 10.93 19.72 -22.70
CA THR A 119 10.06 20.67 -21.99
C THR A 119 10.37 22.10 -22.42
N ASN A 120 9.35 22.96 -22.60
CA ASN A 120 9.53 24.41 -22.87
C ASN A 120 9.67 25.20 -21.57
N GLY A 121 10.45 26.29 -21.64
CA GLY A 121 10.88 27.15 -20.53
C GLY A 121 9.80 27.85 -19.68
N PRO A 122 9.90 29.18 -19.47
CA PRO A 122 9.31 29.91 -18.33
C PRO A 122 7.80 29.66 -18.11
N PRO A 123 7.28 29.85 -16.88
CA PRO A 123 6.02 29.28 -16.40
C PRO A 123 4.89 29.46 -17.41
N VAL A 124 4.33 28.33 -17.86
CA VAL A 124 3.03 28.28 -18.50
C VAL A 124 2.01 28.82 -17.51
N ASP A 125 1.03 29.60 -17.95
CA ASP A 125 -0.11 29.99 -17.10
C ASP A 125 -0.83 28.69 -16.69
N ILE A 126 -0.50 28.19 -15.49
CA ILE A 126 -1.12 27.01 -14.92
C ILE A 126 -2.58 27.36 -14.65
N PRO A 127 -3.54 26.50 -15.04
CA PRO A 127 -4.95 26.80 -14.85
C PRO A 127 -5.24 27.10 -13.38
N GLY A 128 -5.62 28.35 -13.10
CA GLY A 128 -6.07 28.76 -11.78
C GLY A 128 -7.33 28.00 -11.37
N SER A 129 -7.59 27.98 -10.08
CA SER A 129 -8.80 27.36 -9.52
C SER A 129 -9.93 28.37 -9.46
N ASP A 130 -11.10 28.03 -10.00
CA ASP A 130 -12.29 28.86 -9.85
C ASP A 130 -12.81 28.80 -8.39
N LEU A 131 -13.35 29.92 -7.91
CA LEU A 131 -13.90 30.01 -6.56
C LEU A 131 -15.18 29.17 -6.45
N GLY A 132 -15.13 28.08 -5.68
CA GLY A 132 -16.33 27.38 -5.24
C GLY A 132 -17.10 28.26 -4.26
N SER A 133 -18.41 28.39 -4.44
CA SER A 133 -19.23 29.16 -3.49
C SER A 133 -19.60 28.33 -2.27
N GLU A 134 -19.44 28.91 -1.07
CA GLU A 134 -19.75 28.30 0.22
C GLU A 134 -21.24 28.45 0.58
N VAL A 135 -21.88 27.37 1.03
CA VAL A 135 -23.27 27.38 1.48
C VAL A 135 -23.35 27.12 2.99
N GLY A 136 -23.60 28.20 3.75
CA GLY A 136 -24.19 28.29 5.10
C GLY A 136 -23.61 27.43 6.25
N PRO A 137 -23.53 27.95 7.49
CA PRO A 137 -22.89 27.23 8.58
C PRO A 137 -23.64 25.93 8.96
N PRO A 138 -22.93 24.82 9.21
CA PRO A 138 -23.54 23.53 9.49
C PRO A 138 -23.90 23.41 10.98
N THR A 139 -25.02 22.77 11.27
CA THR A 139 -25.43 22.32 12.61
C THR A 139 -25.13 20.84 12.76
N ILE A 140 -24.17 20.49 13.63
CA ILE A 140 -23.67 19.12 13.74
C ILE A 140 -24.25 18.39 14.95
N THR A 141 -24.75 17.18 14.71
CA THR A 141 -25.10 16.24 15.78
C THR A 141 -23.99 15.22 15.94
N ARG A 142 -23.31 15.19 17.08
CA ARG A 142 -22.32 14.16 17.41
C ARG A 142 -22.96 13.03 18.19
N THR A 143 -22.65 11.81 17.82
CA THR A 143 -23.13 10.60 18.48
C THR A 143 -21.99 9.62 18.71
N THR A 144 -22.11 8.77 19.72
CA THR A 144 -21.15 7.68 19.92
C THR A 144 -21.25 6.68 18.77
N GLY A 145 -20.11 6.28 18.22
CA GLY A 145 -20.00 5.16 17.30
C GLY A 145 -20.66 3.90 17.86
N LYS A 146 -21.31 3.14 16.97
CA LYS A 146 -21.89 1.82 17.28
C LYS A 146 -21.33 0.72 16.41
N LEU A 147 -20.24 1.01 15.69
CA LEU A 147 -19.54 0.00 14.89
C LEU A 147 -18.77 -0.91 15.84
N ARG A 148 -18.69 -2.18 15.49
CA ARG A 148 -17.82 -3.14 16.16
C ARG A 148 -16.87 -3.70 15.12
N PHE A 149 -15.61 -3.82 15.50
CA PHE A 149 -14.54 -4.29 14.65
C PHE A 149 -14.02 -5.65 15.13
N SER A 150 -13.52 -6.45 14.20
CA SER A 150 -12.92 -7.76 14.47
C SER A 150 -11.63 -7.63 15.26
N PRO A 151 -11.15 -8.71 15.91
CA PRO A 151 -9.73 -8.88 16.12
C PRO A 151 -8.96 -8.68 14.81
N ALA A 152 -7.78 -8.09 14.89
CA ALA A 152 -6.95 -7.87 13.70
C ALA A 152 -6.51 -9.21 13.09
N THR A 153 -6.71 -9.38 11.78
CA THR A 153 -6.09 -10.48 11.01
C THR A 153 -4.68 -10.09 10.62
N VAL A 154 -3.73 -10.99 10.80
CA VAL A 154 -2.37 -10.84 10.28
C VAL A 154 -2.41 -11.05 8.77
N VAL A 155 -2.01 -10.05 7.98
CA VAL A 155 -1.95 -10.16 6.52
C VAL A 155 -0.67 -10.89 6.09
N ASP A 156 0.48 -10.49 6.66
CA ASP A 156 1.74 -11.21 6.51
C ASP A 156 2.41 -11.39 7.88
N ALA A 157 2.82 -12.62 8.18
CA ALA A 157 3.43 -12.96 9.46
C ALA A 157 4.95 -12.68 9.52
N GLN A 158 5.62 -12.53 8.38
CA GLN A 158 7.06 -12.26 8.28
C GLN A 158 7.36 -10.86 7.76
N ARG A 159 6.79 -10.48 6.63
CA ARG A 159 7.16 -9.29 5.87
C ARG A 159 6.51 -8.07 6.51
N THR A 160 7.31 -7.05 6.77
CA THR A 160 6.80 -5.73 7.11
C THR A 160 6.57 -4.96 5.82
N GLU A 161 5.65 -4.02 5.85
CA GLU A 161 5.28 -3.23 4.68
C GLU A 161 4.84 -1.85 5.15
N GLY A 162 5.23 -0.78 4.44
CA GLY A 162 4.69 0.56 4.69
C GLY A 162 3.52 0.84 3.74
N GLU A 163 2.69 1.84 4.05
CA GLU A 163 1.68 2.36 3.11
C GLU A 163 0.75 1.30 2.49
N PRO A 164 0.16 0.41 3.30
CA PRO A 164 -0.68 -0.63 2.73
C PRO A 164 -1.96 -0.04 2.16
N LEU A 165 -2.51 -0.69 1.16
CA LEU A 165 -3.81 -0.35 0.59
C LEU A 165 -4.61 -1.57 0.19
N ASP A 166 -5.92 -1.42 0.15
CA ASP A 166 -6.86 -2.52 -0.01
C ASP A 166 -7.90 -2.26 -1.12
N PHE A 167 -8.17 -3.30 -1.91
CA PHE A 167 -9.13 -3.27 -3.02
C PHE A 167 -9.99 -4.52 -3.09
N PHE A 168 -11.30 -4.35 -3.28
CA PHE A 168 -12.22 -5.46 -3.49
C PHE A 168 -12.50 -5.69 -4.97
N ASP A 169 -12.23 -6.90 -5.46
CA ASP A 169 -12.71 -7.29 -6.77
C ASP A 169 -14.22 -7.57 -6.78
N LYS A 170 -14.78 -7.72 -7.99
CA LYS A 170 -16.21 -7.98 -8.20
C LYS A 170 -16.70 -9.30 -7.58
N SER A 171 -15.81 -10.26 -7.38
CA SER A 171 -16.11 -11.53 -6.69
C SER A 171 -16.14 -11.36 -5.17
N GLY A 172 -15.54 -10.29 -4.66
CA GLY A 172 -15.38 -9.98 -3.25
C GLY A 172 -14.08 -10.52 -2.66
N ASN A 173 -13.11 -10.90 -3.49
CA ASN A 173 -11.75 -11.15 -3.01
C ASN A 173 -11.11 -9.81 -2.67
N LEU A 174 -10.27 -9.82 -1.64
CA LEU A 174 -9.53 -8.66 -1.19
C LEU A 174 -8.11 -8.75 -1.69
N TRP A 175 -7.69 -7.70 -2.39
CA TRP A 175 -6.33 -7.44 -2.81
C TRP A 175 -5.73 -6.41 -1.87
N GLU A 176 -4.51 -6.65 -1.47
CA GLU A 176 -3.76 -5.78 -0.59
C GLU A 176 -2.37 -5.57 -1.22
N SER A 177 -1.80 -4.37 -1.12
CA SER A 177 -0.44 -4.13 -1.57
C SER A 177 0.22 -2.95 -0.87
N GLY A 178 1.54 -2.93 -0.91
CA GLY A 178 2.34 -1.80 -0.44
C GLY A 178 3.85 -2.04 -0.55
N PRO A 179 4.65 -0.98 -0.37
CA PRO A 179 6.10 -1.03 -0.44
C PRO A 179 6.74 -1.86 0.68
N TRP A 180 7.64 -2.76 0.28
CA TRP A 180 8.69 -3.21 1.19
C TRP A 180 9.77 -2.14 1.36
N GLY A 181 9.88 -1.21 0.40
CA GLY A 181 10.73 -0.03 0.43
C GLY A 181 11.71 0.03 -0.74
N THR A 182 12.08 1.24 -1.16
CA THR A 182 13.01 1.46 -2.29
C THR A 182 14.38 0.82 -2.05
N THR A 183 14.81 0.69 -0.78
CA THR A 183 16.05 -0.04 -0.44
C THR A 183 16.04 -1.52 -0.80
N THR A 184 14.85 -2.12 -0.96
CA THR A 184 14.67 -3.51 -1.36
C THR A 184 14.25 -3.65 -2.82
N GLN A 185 13.92 -2.55 -3.50
CA GLN A 185 13.39 -2.53 -4.88
C GLN A 185 12.20 -3.49 -5.08
N ASN A 186 11.36 -3.63 -4.05
CA ASN A 186 10.29 -4.62 -3.98
C ASN A 186 9.07 -4.08 -3.25
N SER A 187 7.91 -4.46 -3.74
CA SER A 187 6.59 -4.29 -3.12
C SER A 187 5.86 -5.62 -3.13
N PHE A 188 4.86 -5.75 -2.27
CA PHE A 188 4.07 -6.98 -2.14
C PHE A 188 2.66 -6.78 -2.67
N ILE A 189 2.07 -7.88 -3.13
CA ILE A 189 0.61 -8.01 -3.24
C ILE A 189 0.22 -9.20 -2.39
N HIS A 190 -0.77 -9.03 -1.53
CA HIS A 190 -1.43 -10.11 -0.83
C HIS A 190 -2.87 -10.24 -1.33
N ARG A 191 -3.38 -11.47 -1.29
CA ARG A 191 -4.76 -11.73 -1.69
C ARG A 191 -5.46 -12.64 -0.71
N SER A 192 -6.68 -12.25 -0.36
CA SER A 192 -7.63 -13.05 0.40
C SER A 192 -8.83 -13.41 -0.46
N THR A 193 -9.21 -14.69 -0.44
CA THR A 193 -10.40 -15.21 -1.16
C THR A 193 -11.52 -15.66 -0.21
N ASP A 194 -11.32 -15.52 1.10
CA ASP A 194 -12.23 -15.98 2.14
C ASP A 194 -12.85 -14.84 2.97
N GLY A 195 -12.73 -13.61 2.44
CA GLY A 195 -13.27 -12.41 3.04
C GLY A 195 -12.33 -11.70 4.01
N GLY A 196 -11.01 -11.90 3.88
CA GLY A 196 -9.94 -11.31 4.70
C GLY A 196 -9.67 -12.06 6.00
N LEU A 197 -10.08 -13.33 6.10
CA LEU A 197 -9.79 -14.13 7.28
C LEU A 197 -8.39 -14.74 7.21
N GLU A 198 -7.89 -14.95 6.00
CA GLU A 198 -6.52 -15.32 5.65
C GLU A 198 -6.04 -14.56 4.39
N PHE A 199 -4.73 -14.38 4.27
CA PHE A 199 -4.06 -13.77 3.11
C PHE A 199 -2.88 -14.61 2.65
N HIS A 200 -2.62 -14.58 1.35
CA HIS A 200 -1.43 -15.18 0.75
C HIS A 200 -0.74 -14.20 -0.18
N VAL A 201 0.59 -14.21 -0.18
CA VAL A 201 1.40 -13.40 -1.11
C VAL A 201 1.14 -13.87 -2.54
N ASP A 202 0.82 -12.93 -3.42
CA ASP A 202 0.71 -13.12 -4.86
C ASP A 202 2.10 -13.14 -5.53
N SER A 203 2.93 -14.13 -5.14
CA SER A 203 4.24 -14.37 -5.73
C SER A 203 4.76 -15.77 -5.36
N PRO A 204 5.24 -16.58 -6.34
CA PRO A 204 5.69 -17.94 -6.08
C PRO A 204 6.99 -18.03 -5.25
N ASN A 205 7.73 -16.94 -5.07
CA ASN A 205 8.94 -16.89 -4.25
C ASN A 205 8.85 -15.91 -3.06
N GLY A 206 7.65 -15.38 -2.78
CA GLY A 206 7.43 -14.48 -1.65
C GLY A 206 8.14 -13.14 -1.78
N LEU A 207 8.43 -12.71 -3.01
CA LEU A 207 8.92 -11.38 -3.33
C LEU A 207 7.76 -10.61 -3.96
N ARG A 208 7.86 -10.30 -5.24
CA ARG A 208 6.88 -9.48 -5.97
C ARG A 208 6.17 -10.28 -7.07
N PRO A 209 4.98 -9.84 -7.50
CA PRO A 209 4.20 -10.49 -8.57
C PRO A 209 4.83 -10.39 -9.98
N ASP A 210 5.60 -9.34 -10.27
CA ASP A 210 6.18 -9.03 -11.58
C ASP A 210 7.70 -8.74 -11.50
N PRO A 211 8.45 -8.55 -12.61
CA PRO A 211 9.88 -8.22 -12.54
C PRO A 211 10.14 -6.85 -11.89
N GLY A 212 11.30 -6.68 -11.26
CA GLY A 212 11.72 -5.42 -10.62
C GLY A 212 11.94 -4.23 -11.58
N PRO A 213 12.51 -3.12 -11.09
CA PRO A 213 12.57 -2.79 -9.66
C PRO A 213 11.17 -2.41 -9.18
N GLY A 214 11.05 -1.75 -8.02
CA GLY A 214 9.82 -1.26 -7.43
C GLY A 214 10.08 -0.77 -6.01
N GLY A 215 9.13 -0.96 -5.10
CA GLY A 215 9.33 -0.71 -3.66
C GLY A 215 9.06 0.72 -3.22
N GLY A 216 8.51 1.57 -4.09
CA GLY A 216 7.85 2.79 -3.65
C GLY A 216 6.36 2.56 -3.47
N ASP A 217 5.59 3.65 -3.50
CA ASP A 217 4.13 3.65 -3.44
C ASP A 217 3.54 2.64 -4.43
N THR A 218 2.43 1.99 -4.08
CA THR A 218 1.72 1.06 -4.96
C THR A 218 0.24 1.43 -5.12
N ASP A 219 -0.41 0.87 -6.14
CA ASP A 219 -1.89 0.82 -6.20
C ASP A 219 -2.34 -0.45 -6.93
N VAL A 220 -3.51 -0.97 -6.56
CA VAL A 220 -4.10 -2.18 -7.14
C VAL A 220 -5.60 -2.00 -7.36
N VAL A 221 -6.06 -2.24 -8.59
CA VAL A 221 -7.49 -2.15 -8.96
C VAL A 221 -7.88 -3.28 -9.91
N THR A 222 -9.18 -3.58 -10.00
CA THR A 222 -9.70 -4.50 -11.01
C THR A 222 -10.79 -3.87 -11.87
N ASP A 223 -10.91 -4.36 -13.10
CA ASP A 223 -12.02 -4.02 -13.99
C ASP A 223 -13.19 -5.00 -13.89
N ASP A 224 -14.27 -4.72 -14.62
CA ASP A 224 -15.48 -5.52 -14.62
C ASP A 224 -15.34 -6.91 -15.28
N GLN A 225 -14.21 -7.17 -15.94
CA GLN A 225 -13.80 -8.46 -16.50
C GLN A 225 -13.00 -9.31 -15.52
N GLY A 226 -12.52 -8.71 -14.43
CA GLY A 226 -11.67 -9.36 -13.43
C GLY A 226 -10.18 -9.30 -13.79
N ASN A 227 -9.78 -8.44 -14.74
CA ASN A 227 -8.36 -8.15 -14.92
C ASN A 227 -7.88 -7.30 -13.74
N VAL A 228 -6.67 -7.60 -13.25
CA VAL A 228 -6.05 -6.94 -12.09
C VAL A 228 -4.93 -6.06 -12.59
N TYR A 229 -4.95 -4.78 -12.24
CA TYR A 229 -3.93 -3.81 -12.60
C TYR A 229 -3.17 -3.41 -11.35
N PHE A 230 -1.84 -3.46 -11.44
CA PHE A 230 -0.92 -3.07 -10.39
C PHE A 230 -0.03 -1.93 -10.89
N VAL A 231 0.34 -1.03 -10.00
CA VAL A 231 1.38 -0.03 -10.25
C VAL A 231 2.30 0.03 -9.05
N ASP A 232 3.57 0.18 -9.32
CA ASP A 232 4.64 0.34 -8.34
C ASP A 232 5.52 1.53 -8.75
N LEU A 233 5.92 2.33 -7.77
CA LEU A 233 6.82 3.44 -7.98
C LEU A 233 8.27 2.93 -8.04
N GLU A 234 8.85 3.05 -9.23
CA GLU A 234 10.13 2.45 -9.61
C GLU A 234 11.30 3.31 -9.13
N ALA A 235 11.53 3.30 -7.81
CA ALA A 235 12.62 4.02 -7.13
C ALA A 235 12.57 5.55 -7.34
N LEU A 236 11.37 6.15 -7.36
CA LEU A 236 11.13 7.58 -7.64
C LEU A 236 11.48 8.04 -9.06
N VAL A 237 11.78 7.11 -9.98
CA VAL A 237 12.18 7.44 -11.35
C VAL A 237 10.97 7.47 -12.28
N ASN A 238 10.18 6.40 -12.30
CA ASN A 238 8.99 6.26 -13.14
C ASN A 238 7.94 5.35 -12.46
N LEU A 239 6.83 5.06 -13.16
CA LEU A 239 5.80 4.15 -12.70
C LEU A 239 5.85 2.87 -13.53
N GLY A 240 6.05 1.74 -12.87
CA GLY A 240 5.93 0.42 -13.47
C GLY A 240 4.49 -0.05 -13.31
N THR A 241 3.84 -0.38 -14.41
CA THR A 241 2.45 -0.85 -14.41
C THR A 241 2.39 -2.28 -14.91
N SER A 242 1.58 -3.11 -14.29
CA SER A 242 1.42 -4.49 -14.74
C SER A 242 -0.02 -4.96 -14.65
N VAL A 243 -0.33 -6.02 -15.37
CA VAL A 243 -1.68 -6.60 -15.40
C VAL A 243 -1.65 -8.11 -15.36
N SER A 244 -2.55 -8.68 -14.56
CA SER A 244 -2.89 -10.09 -14.55
C SER A 244 -4.30 -10.32 -15.11
N ASN A 245 -4.44 -11.36 -15.93
CA ASN A 245 -5.72 -11.80 -16.50
C ASN A 245 -6.13 -13.19 -15.99
N ASP A 246 -5.43 -13.70 -14.98
CA ASP A 246 -5.56 -15.06 -14.46
C ASP A 246 -5.48 -15.11 -12.93
N ASN A 247 -5.95 -14.04 -12.29
CA ASN A 247 -6.08 -13.88 -10.85
C ASN A 247 -4.75 -13.91 -10.08
N GLY A 248 -3.72 -13.24 -10.61
CA GLY A 248 -2.41 -13.07 -9.95
C GLY A 248 -1.33 -14.07 -10.41
N ASN A 249 -1.72 -15.13 -11.11
CA ASN A 249 -0.78 -16.19 -11.50
C ASN A 249 0.31 -15.73 -12.47
N ASN A 250 -0.05 -14.89 -13.45
CA ASN A 250 0.87 -14.31 -14.40
C ASN A 250 0.66 -12.80 -14.51
N TRP A 251 1.78 -12.06 -14.55
CA TRP A 251 1.80 -10.61 -14.67
C TRP A 251 2.60 -10.18 -15.91
N ARG A 252 2.06 -9.19 -16.62
CA ARG A 252 2.73 -8.56 -17.77
C ARG A 252 2.96 -7.10 -17.47
N LYS A 253 4.22 -6.67 -17.57
CA LYS A 253 4.69 -5.35 -17.12
C LYS A 253 4.95 -4.40 -18.29
N ASN A 254 4.52 -3.16 -18.12
CA ASN A 254 5.05 -1.97 -18.78
C ASN A 254 5.88 -1.18 -17.73
N PRO A 255 7.22 -1.22 -17.78
CA PRO A 255 8.08 -0.66 -16.74
C PRO A 255 8.27 0.86 -16.80
N ALA A 256 7.71 1.54 -17.81
CA ALA A 256 7.78 2.99 -17.94
C ALA A 256 6.42 3.53 -18.43
N ALA A 257 5.47 3.65 -17.52
CA ALA A 257 4.09 4.01 -17.85
C ALA A 257 3.92 5.47 -18.25
N VAL A 258 4.83 6.36 -17.85
CA VAL A 258 4.69 7.80 -18.04
C VAL A 258 5.95 8.42 -18.64
N GLU A 259 5.79 9.54 -19.33
CA GLU A 259 6.91 10.25 -19.99
C GLU A 259 7.73 11.12 -19.04
N ASN A 260 7.19 11.37 -17.84
CA ASN A 260 7.82 12.18 -16.81
C ASN A 260 8.78 11.34 -15.96
N THR A 261 9.81 12.00 -15.44
CA THR A 261 10.68 11.49 -14.37
C THR A 261 10.31 12.18 -13.05
N ALA A 262 10.89 11.71 -11.94
CA ALA A 262 10.61 12.26 -10.60
C ALA A 262 9.11 12.28 -10.26
N VAL A 263 8.42 11.22 -10.70
CA VAL A 263 7.01 11.00 -10.47
C VAL A 263 6.79 10.39 -9.09
N ASP A 264 5.66 10.72 -8.49
CA ASP A 264 5.29 10.28 -7.15
C ASP A 264 3.74 10.26 -7.03
N ARG A 265 3.24 9.56 -6.00
CA ARG A 265 1.84 9.45 -5.58
C ARG A 265 0.87 9.08 -6.71
N GLN A 266 1.03 7.89 -7.25
CA GLN A 266 0.17 7.40 -8.32
C GLN A 266 -1.13 6.77 -7.84
N TRP A 267 -2.21 6.98 -8.59
CA TRP A 267 -3.52 6.43 -8.29
C TRP A 267 -4.27 5.97 -9.53
N TYR A 268 -4.84 4.77 -9.48
CA TYR A 268 -5.72 4.28 -10.50
C TYR A 268 -7.17 4.71 -10.31
N ALA A 269 -7.89 4.84 -11.42
CA ALA A 269 -9.35 4.78 -11.46
C ALA A 269 -9.81 4.03 -12.72
N ILE A 270 -10.89 3.27 -12.62
CA ILE A 270 -11.42 2.47 -13.72
C ILE A 270 -12.78 3.03 -14.19
N ASP A 271 -12.91 3.27 -15.49
CA ASP A 271 -14.20 3.40 -16.17
C ASP A 271 -14.49 2.11 -16.93
N ASN A 272 -15.43 1.30 -16.43
CA ASN A 272 -15.85 0.03 -17.05
C ASN A 272 -16.77 0.23 -18.28
N GLY A 273 -16.69 1.40 -18.91
CA GLY A 273 -17.51 1.75 -20.06
C GLY A 273 -19.02 1.69 -19.81
N THR A 274 -19.76 1.28 -20.82
CA THR A 274 -21.25 1.22 -20.78
C THR A 274 -21.80 -0.13 -21.23
N THR A 275 -20.92 -1.04 -21.64
CA THR A 275 -21.22 -2.40 -22.07
C THR A 275 -20.49 -3.38 -21.14
N THR A 276 -20.55 -4.67 -21.44
CA THR A 276 -19.78 -5.70 -20.72
C THR A 276 -18.51 -6.09 -21.48
N SER A 277 -18.05 -5.26 -22.41
CA SER A 277 -16.95 -5.59 -23.32
C SER A 277 -15.64 -5.06 -22.77
N ALA A 278 -14.61 -5.91 -22.63
CA ALA A 278 -13.27 -5.47 -22.22
C ALA A 278 -12.72 -4.28 -23.04
N ALA A 279 -13.16 -4.12 -24.30
CA ALA A 279 -12.71 -3.06 -25.18
C ALA A 279 -13.23 -1.64 -24.82
N ASP A 280 -14.27 -1.52 -23.98
CA ASP A 280 -14.77 -0.23 -23.52
C ASP A 280 -14.21 0.21 -22.16
N ASN A 281 -13.48 -0.68 -21.48
CA ASN A 281 -12.77 -0.37 -20.23
C ASN A 281 -11.66 0.64 -20.48
N THR A 282 -11.55 1.64 -19.61
CA THR A 282 -10.47 2.61 -19.55
C THR A 282 -9.83 2.59 -18.17
N VAL A 283 -8.51 2.45 -18.14
CA VAL A 283 -7.70 2.60 -16.93
C VAL A 283 -7.16 4.01 -16.93
N PHE A 284 -7.41 4.77 -15.87
CA PHE A 284 -6.81 6.08 -15.64
C PHE A 284 -5.72 5.98 -14.57
N LEU A 285 -4.62 6.69 -14.77
CA LEU A 285 -3.49 6.76 -13.84
C LEU A 285 -3.20 8.24 -13.54
N ALA A 286 -3.57 8.68 -12.34
CA ALA A 286 -3.17 9.99 -11.83
C ALA A 286 -1.80 9.88 -11.16
N TYR A 287 -1.02 10.95 -11.22
CA TYR A 287 0.25 11.10 -10.51
C TYR A 287 0.61 12.59 -10.42
N HIS A 288 1.65 12.93 -9.67
CA HIS A 288 2.32 14.21 -9.81
C HIS A 288 3.78 14.02 -10.17
N ALA A 289 4.34 15.02 -10.83
CA ALA A 289 5.77 15.12 -11.06
C ALA A 289 6.29 16.32 -10.27
N THR A 290 7.31 16.06 -9.45
CA THR A 290 7.86 17.03 -8.49
C THR A 290 8.25 18.33 -9.20
N GLN A 291 7.83 19.49 -8.69
CA GLN A 291 8.02 20.83 -9.28
C GLN A 291 7.35 21.08 -10.64
N VAL A 292 6.70 20.07 -11.23
CA VAL A 292 6.09 20.17 -12.56
C VAL A 292 4.60 20.43 -12.45
N GLY A 293 3.87 19.51 -11.81
CA GLY A 293 2.42 19.51 -11.86
C GLY A 293 1.77 18.16 -11.65
N THR A 294 0.45 18.18 -11.62
CA THR A 294 -0.39 16.99 -11.51
C THR A 294 -0.90 16.55 -12.88
N TYR A 295 -0.95 15.24 -13.12
CA TYR A 295 -1.30 14.63 -14.40
C TYR A 295 -2.35 13.53 -14.22
N ILE A 296 -3.12 13.29 -15.30
CA ILE A 296 -3.97 12.10 -15.44
C ILE A 296 -3.70 11.51 -16.81
N TYR A 297 -3.24 10.27 -16.82
CA TYR A 297 -3.01 9.46 -18.02
C TYR A 297 -4.14 8.44 -18.15
N SER A 298 -4.31 7.93 -19.36
CA SER A 298 -5.32 6.93 -19.69
C SER A 298 -4.73 5.82 -20.55
N SER A 299 -5.29 4.63 -20.41
CA SER A 299 -4.94 3.46 -21.21
C SER A 299 -6.22 2.68 -21.57
N PRO A 300 -6.24 1.96 -22.71
CA PRO A 300 -7.11 0.81 -22.87
C PRO A 300 -7.05 -0.15 -21.68
N GLY A 301 -8.20 -0.72 -21.31
CA GLY A 301 -8.23 -1.90 -20.46
C GLY A 301 -7.73 -3.12 -21.22
N SER A 302 -7.27 -4.13 -20.46
CA SER A 302 -6.80 -5.38 -21.01
C SER A 302 -7.91 -6.15 -21.70
N THR A 303 -7.64 -6.64 -22.91
CA THR A 303 -8.57 -7.52 -23.63
C THR A 303 -8.33 -9.01 -23.35
N GLY A 304 -7.40 -9.33 -22.45
CA GLY A 304 -7.08 -10.68 -22.00
C GLY A 304 -5.63 -11.10 -22.24
N PRO A 305 -5.31 -12.40 -22.09
CA PRO A 305 -3.94 -12.92 -21.93
C PRO A 305 -3.07 -12.91 -23.20
N THR A 306 -3.59 -12.51 -24.36
CA THR A 306 -2.83 -12.42 -25.62
C THR A 306 -2.36 -11.01 -25.95
N ASP A 307 -2.75 -10.01 -25.16
CA ASP A 307 -2.39 -8.60 -25.37
C ASP A 307 -0.93 -8.34 -24.90
N PRO A 308 0.05 -7.98 -25.76
CA PRO A 308 1.48 -8.04 -25.42
C PRO A 308 1.91 -7.31 -24.13
N VAL A 309 1.34 -6.14 -23.86
CA VAL A 309 1.53 -5.37 -22.60
C VAL A 309 0.26 -5.38 -21.74
N GLY A 310 -0.66 -6.28 -22.05
CA GLY A 310 -1.95 -6.42 -21.40
C GLY A 310 -2.85 -5.19 -21.52
N GLY A 311 -2.70 -4.41 -22.59
CA GLY A 311 -3.53 -3.24 -22.87
C GLY A 311 -2.99 -1.95 -22.26
N LEU A 312 -1.95 -2.02 -21.42
CA LEU A 312 -1.32 -0.89 -20.73
C LEU A 312 -0.44 -0.06 -21.67
N VAL A 313 -1.09 0.78 -22.46
CA VAL A 313 -0.46 1.77 -23.35
C VAL A 313 -0.98 3.14 -22.97
N TRP A 314 -0.14 3.88 -22.27
CA TRP A 314 -0.52 5.12 -21.60
C TRP A 314 -0.39 6.34 -22.50
N GLN A 315 -1.37 7.25 -22.38
CA GLN A 315 -1.39 8.55 -23.05
C GLN A 315 -1.97 9.59 -22.10
N ASN A 316 -1.52 10.84 -22.21
CA ASN A 316 -2.10 11.95 -21.45
C ASN A 316 -3.60 12.10 -21.78
N ALA A 317 -4.45 12.08 -20.76
CA ALA A 317 -5.90 12.07 -20.94
C ALA A 317 -6.45 13.47 -21.30
N SER A 318 -5.69 14.53 -21.04
CA SER A 318 -6.11 15.93 -21.17
C SER A 318 -6.28 16.39 -22.62
N ALA A 319 -7.29 17.21 -22.88
CA ALA A 319 -7.43 17.97 -24.12
C ALA A 319 -6.33 19.01 -24.33
N ASN A 320 -5.66 19.42 -23.24
CA ASN A 320 -4.57 20.39 -23.25
C ASN A 320 -3.20 19.72 -23.13
N ALA A 321 -3.13 18.41 -23.41
CA ALA A 321 -1.86 17.68 -23.39
C ALA A 321 -0.79 18.40 -24.25
N PRO A 322 0.48 18.42 -23.81
CA PRO A 322 1.02 17.68 -22.65
C PRO A 322 1.04 18.50 -21.35
N LEU A 323 0.27 19.60 -21.26
CA LEU A 323 0.29 20.49 -20.10
C LEU A 323 -0.24 19.81 -18.82
N PRO A 324 0.33 20.12 -17.65
CA PRO A 324 -0.18 19.67 -16.36
C PRO A 324 -1.58 20.21 -16.13
N LEU A 325 -2.35 19.48 -15.35
CA LEU A 325 -3.71 19.88 -14.97
C LEU A 325 -3.68 21.05 -14.00
N ALA A 326 -2.63 21.13 -13.17
CA ALA A 326 -2.42 22.15 -12.17
C ALA A 326 -1.01 22.06 -11.56
N HIS A 327 -0.68 22.96 -10.61
CA HIS A 327 0.58 22.94 -9.89
C HIS A 327 0.82 21.64 -9.12
N ASP A 328 2.10 21.31 -8.94
CA ASP A 328 2.58 20.18 -8.15
C ASP A 328 2.00 20.23 -6.74
N ALA A 329 1.45 19.11 -6.30
CA ALA A 329 0.79 18.96 -5.02
C ALA A 329 0.62 17.47 -4.70
N THR A 330 0.61 17.14 -3.42
CA THR A 330 0.15 15.83 -2.96
C THR A 330 -1.38 15.76 -3.09
N CYS A 331 -1.85 14.62 -3.59
CA CYS A 331 -3.25 14.45 -3.97
C CYS A 331 -3.84 13.13 -3.47
N ALA A 332 -5.14 13.17 -3.19
CA ALA A 332 -5.96 12.01 -2.85
C ALA A 332 -6.07 11.02 -4.01
N GLN A 333 -6.49 9.79 -3.70
CA GLN A 333 -6.90 8.82 -4.72
C GLN A 333 -7.83 9.42 -5.79
N LEU A 334 -7.52 9.12 -7.05
CA LEU A 334 -8.38 9.47 -8.19
C LEU A 334 -9.73 8.75 -8.05
N ARG A 335 -10.83 9.48 -8.19
CA ARG A 335 -12.19 8.91 -8.14
C ARG A 335 -12.90 9.07 -9.46
N PHE A 336 -13.40 7.96 -10.01
CA PHE A 336 -14.37 7.98 -11.11
C PHE A 336 -15.79 7.83 -10.56
N ASP A 337 -16.65 8.79 -10.85
CA ASP A 337 -18.08 8.74 -10.55
C ASP A 337 -18.84 8.11 -11.72
N PRO A 338 -19.34 6.86 -11.62
CA PRO A 338 -20.07 6.24 -12.72
C PRO A 338 -21.47 6.83 -12.95
N VAL A 339 -22.02 7.59 -11.99
CA VAL A 339 -23.35 8.20 -12.09
C VAL A 339 -23.31 9.47 -12.95
N LYS A 340 -22.34 10.35 -12.69
CA LYS A 340 -22.16 11.61 -13.43
C LYS A 340 -21.07 11.52 -14.50
N ARG A 341 -20.29 10.44 -14.50
CA ARG A 341 -19.14 10.18 -15.38
C ARG A 341 -18.07 11.27 -15.29
N ASN A 342 -17.74 11.68 -14.07
CA ASN A 342 -16.66 12.63 -13.83
C ASN A 342 -15.50 11.93 -13.14
N LEU A 343 -14.28 12.27 -13.55
CA LEU A 343 -13.07 12.08 -12.76
C LEU A 343 -12.93 13.25 -11.79
N TYR A 344 -12.57 12.95 -10.55
CA TYR A 344 -12.26 13.91 -9.51
C TYR A 344 -10.89 13.58 -8.89
N TYR A 345 -10.01 14.58 -8.83
CA TYR A 345 -8.68 14.46 -8.25
C TYR A 345 -8.42 15.63 -7.30
N ALA A 346 -8.34 15.35 -6.00
CA ALA A 346 -8.25 16.37 -4.95
C ALA A 346 -6.81 16.54 -4.49
N CYS A 347 -6.31 17.77 -4.40
CA CYS A 347 -4.92 18.08 -4.08
C CYS A 347 -4.82 19.21 -3.06
N ASN A 348 -3.76 19.19 -2.26
CA ASN A 348 -3.47 20.29 -1.33
C ASN A 348 -3.11 21.58 -2.11
N GLU A 349 -3.72 22.71 -1.78
CA GLU A 349 -3.44 24.00 -2.44
C GLU A 349 -3.50 25.17 -1.46
N GLY A 350 -2.35 25.54 -0.89
CA GLY A 350 -2.25 26.68 0.02
C GLY A 350 -3.11 26.48 1.28
N ASN A 351 -4.23 27.21 1.38
CA ASN A 351 -5.14 27.17 2.53
C ASN A 351 -6.44 26.38 2.25
N HIS A 352 -6.54 25.66 1.13
CA HIS A 352 -7.72 24.93 0.72
C HIS A 352 -7.35 23.68 -0.09
N VAL A 353 -8.34 22.83 -0.35
CA VAL A 353 -8.20 21.69 -1.28
C VAL A 353 -8.63 22.14 -2.67
N ARG A 354 -7.81 21.88 -3.69
CA ARG A 354 -8.18 21.97 -5.10
C ARG A 354 -8.81 20.66 -5.54
N VAL A 355 -9.87 20.70 -6.33
CA VAL A 355 -10.42 19.51 -7.01
C VAL A 355 -10.36 19.73 -8.52
N THR A 356 -9.61 18.88 -9.20
CA THR A 356 -9.57 18.82 -10.67
C THR A 356 -10.67 17.88 -11.17
N ILE A 357 -11.49 18.37 -12.10
CA ILE A 357 -12.73 17.71 -12.54
C ILE A 357 -12.72 17.57 -14.06
N GLY A 358 -12.92 16.34 -14.55
CA GLY A 358 -13.03 16.05 -15.99
C GLY A 358 -14.20 15.13 -16.29
N HIS A 359 -15.13 15.58 -17.15
CA HIS A 359 -16.23 14.74 -17.61
C HIS A 359 -15.75 13.77 -18.70
N VAL A 360 -16.05 12.49 -18.53
CA VAL A 360 -15.63 11.39 -19.41
C VAL A 360 -16.83 10.87 -20.19
N ALA A 361 -16.96 11.29 -21.45
CA ALA A 361 -17.99 10.73 -22.32
C ALA A 361 -17.78 9.20 -22.48
N PRO A 362 -18.84 8.40 -22.70
CA PRO A 362 -18.68 6.97 -22.96
C PRO A 362 -17.65 6.67 -24.06
N GLY A 363 -16.66 5.82 -23.75
CA GLY A 363 -15.56 5.47 -24.67
C GLY A 363 -14.50 6.55 -24.87
N GLN A 364 -14.60 7.69 -24.18
CA GLN A 364 -13.58 8.74 -24.21
C GLN A 364 -12.40 8.34 -23.33
N ARG A 365 -11.20 8.39 -23.91
CA ARG A 365 -9.93 8.08 -23.22
C ARG A 365 -9.05 9.31 -23.09
N THR A 366 -8.91 10.03 -24.20
CA THR A 366 -8.13 11.27 -24.31
C THR A 366 -9.01 12.46 -24.72
N GLY A 367 -8.45 13.66 -24.74
CA GLY A 367 -9.19 14.87 -25.09
C GLY A 367 -10.18 15.32 -24.01
N ILE A 368 -10.00 14.88 -22.77
CA ILE A 368 -10.87 15.24 -21.64
C ILE A 368 -10.56 16.68 -21.23
N LYS A 369 -11.60 17.50 -21.11
CA LYS A 369 -11.46 18.87 -20.63
C LYS A 369 -11.54 18.88 -19.11
N PHE A 370 -10.40 19.15 -18.48
CA PHE A 370 -10.30 19.33 -17.04
C PHE A 370 -10.43 20.81 -16.66
N HIS A 371 -10.99 21.05 -15.48
CA HIS A 371 -11.01 22.36 -14.83
C HIS A 371 -10.80 22.17 -13.33
N ASN A 372 -10.32 23.23 -12.66
CA ASN A 372 -9.99 23.22 -11.24
C ASN A 372 -10.99 24.05 -10.46
N VAL A 373 -11.50 23.50 -9.35
CA VAL A 373 -12.35 24.22 -8.40
C VAL A 373 -11.72 24.21 -7.02
N THR A 374 -12.00 25.24 -6.24
CA THR A 374 -11.57 25.33 -4.84
C THR A 374 -12.65 24.85 -3.88
N VAL A 375 -12.25 24.00 -2.93
CA VAL A 375 -13.03 23.71 -1.72
C VAL A 375 -12.87 24.92 -0.77
N PRO A 376 -13.81 25.17 0.17
CA PRO A 376 -13.67 26.28 1.11
C PRO A 376 -12.37 26.23 1.92
N VAL A 377 -11.92 27.41 2.36
CA VAL A 377 -10.71 27.58 3.17
C VAL A 377 -10.77 26.73 4.43
N SER A 378 -9.64 26.12 4.77
CA SER A 378 -9.50 25.32 5.98
C SER A 378 -9.79 26.15 7.25
N PRO A 379 -10.71 25.73 8.13
CA PRO A 379 -11.13 26.55 9.28
C PRO A 379 -10.09 26.73 10.38
N GLY A 380 -9.10 25.84 10.47
CA GLY A 380 -8.09 25.84 11.54
C GLY A 380 -7.07 26.96 11.44
N GLY A 381 -7.09 27.74 10.35
CA GLY A 381 -6.12 28.81 10.09
C GLY A 381 -4.83 28.33 9.44
N GLY A 382 -4.66 27.02 9.26
CA GLY A 382 -3.66 26.40 8.40
C GLY A 382 -4.21 26.14 6.99
N GLY A 383 -3.57 25.21 6.31
CA GLY A 383 -4.05 24.62 5.05
C GLY A 383 -4.25 23.12 5.19
N PRO A 384 -4.81 22.45 4.18
CA PRO A 384 -4.78 21.00 4.17
C PRO A 384 -3.32 20.51 4.08
N GLY A 385 -2.99 19.51 4.87
CA GLY A 385 -1.67 18.88 4.90
C GLY A 385 -1.77 17.50 5.52
N HIS A 386 -0.81 17.13 6.39
CA HIS A 386 -0.75 15.76 6.96
C HIS A 386 -0.76 14.73 5.82
N LEU A 387 0.18 14.97 4.90
CA LEU A 387 0.39 14.36 3.58
C LEU A 387 -0.72 14.57 2.55
N PHE A 388 -1.92 14.01 2.74
CA PHE A 388 -2.93 13.96 1.69
C PHE A 388 -4.28 14.55 2.12
N PRO A 389 -5.01 15.22 1.21
CA PRO A 389 -6.46 15.31 1.36
C PRO A 389 -7.08 13.93 1.04
N ALA A 390 -8.37 13.78 1.31
CA ALA A 390 -9.16 12.62 0.93
C ALA A 390 -10.37 13.02 0.08
N LEU A 391 -10.82 12.09 -0.77
CA LEU A 391 -11.91 12.31 -1.71
C LEU A 391 -12.78 11.06 -1.87
N ALA A 392 -14.09 11.26 -1.86
CA ALA A 392 -15.07 10.20 -2.06
C ALA A 392 -16.28 10.67 -2.89
N VAL A 393 -16.92 9.72 -3.56
CA VAL A 393 -18.20 9.92 -4.24
C VAL A 393 -19.20 8.87 -3.73
N ASP A 394 -20.37 9.29 -3.27
CA ASP A 394 -21.41 8.35 -2.82
C ASP A 394 -22.27 7.81 -3.97
N LYS A 395 -23.15 6.84 -3.66
CA LYS A 395 -24.05 6.24 -4.66
C LYS A 395 -25.05 7.22 -5.31
N GLY A 396 -25.18 8.45 -4.81
CA GLY A 396 -25.98 9.51 -5.42
C GLY A 396 -25.19 10.40 -6.39
N GLY A 397 -23.87 10.22 -6.49
CA GLY A 397 -22.98 11.13 -7.21
C GLY A 397 -22.67 12.42 -6.43
N ASN A 398 -22.87 12.44 -5.10
CA ASN A 398 -22.41 13.55 -4.28
C ASN A 398 -20.92 13.36 -3.97
N VAL A 399 -20.17 14.46 -4.02
CA VAL A 399 -18.71 14.48 -3.85
C VAL A 399 -18.37 15.00 -2.46
N TYR A 400 -17.38 14.41 -1.82
CA TYR A 400 -16.89 14.80 -0.50
C TYR A 400 -15.38 14.98 -0.56
N ALA A 401 -14.90 16.16 -0.18
CA ALA A 401 -13.49 16.43 0.06
C ALA A 401 -13.27 16.49 1.57
N ALA A 402 -12.20 15.87 2.05
CA ALA A 402 -11.81 15.87 3.45
C ALA A 402 -10.31 16.14 3.58
N TRP A 403 -9.88 16.67 4.70
CA TRP A 403 -8.49 17.03 4.94
C TRP A 403 -8.21 17.12 6.44
N ILE A 404 -6.93 17.16 6.80
CA ILE A 404 -6.48 17.54 8.14
C ILE A 404 -5.81 18.90 8.01
N ASP A 405 -6.20 19.84 8.88
CA ASP A 405 -5.62 21.19 8.91
C ASP A 405 -4.28 21.18 9.63
N THR A 406 -3.25 21.79 9.02
CA THR A 406 -1.87 21.77 9.54
C THR A 406 -1.63 22.61 10.81
N ASN A 407 -2.55 23.49 11.19
CA ASN A 407 -2.40 24.33 12.37
C ASN A 407 -3.07 23.72 13.61
N ASP A 408 -4.30 23.23 13.45
CA ASP A 408 -5.07 22.67 14.58
C ASP A 408 -5.17 21.13 14.58
N ASN A 409 -4.61 20.47 13.55
CA ASN A 409 -4.61 19.03 13.32
C ASN A 409 -6.01 18.39 13.26
N ASN A 410 -7.07 19.17 13.07
CA ASN A 410 -8.43 18.65 13.04
C ASN A 410 -8.79 18.09 11.67
N VAL A 411 -9.61 17.04 11.68
CA VAL A 411 -10.19 16.44 10.48
C VAL A 411 -11.41 17.26 10.07
N TYR A 412 -11.43 17.72 8.83
CA TYR A 412 -12.53 18.47 8.23
C TYR A 412 -13.08 17.76 6.99
N TYR A 413 -14.35 18.00 6.69
CA TYR A 413 -14.91 17.67 5.38
C TYR A 413 -15.83 18.77 4.85
N SER A 414 -15.96 18.81 3.51
CA SER A 414 -16.96 19.57 2.77
C SER A 414 -17.58 18.67 1.69
N SER A 415 -18.80 19.01 1.27
CA SER A 415 -19.56 18.22 0.30
C SER A 415 -20.13 19.07 -0.82
N SER A 416 -20.33 18.44 -1.97
CA SER A 416 -20.92 19.02 -3.17
C SER A 416 -22.00 18.08 -3.73
N THR A 417 -23.15 18.63 -4.09
CA THR A 417 -24.25 17.89 -4.75
C THR A 417 -24.41 18.25 -6.23
N ASP A 418 -23.54 19.12 -6.76
CA ASP A 418 -23.62 19.70 -8.11
C ASP A 418 -22.31 19.54 -8.90
N GLN A 419 -21.59 18.44 -8.64
CA GLN A 419 -20.36 18.04 -9.33
C GLN A 419 -19.19 19.01 -9.14
N GLY A 420 -19.08 19.61 -7.96
CA GLY A 420 -17.96 20.44 -7.52
C GLY A 420 -18.16 21.94 -7.74
N ALA A 421 -19.32 22.36 -8.25
CA ALA A 421 -19.60 23.78 -8.51
C ALA A 421 -19.82 24.57 -7.21
N THR A 422 -20.52 23.98 -6.22
CA THR A 422 -20.72 24.58 -4.91
C THR A 422 -20.42 23.60 -3.79
N TRP A 423 -19.91 24.12 -2.67
CA TRP A 423 -19.44 23.32 -1.54
C TRP A 423 -20.08 23.80 -0.24
N THR A 424 -20.41 22.87 0.66
CA THR A 424 -20.90 23.20 2.00
C THR A 424 -19.79 23.85 2.83
N SER A 425 -20.14 24.68 3.82
CA SER A 425 -19.19 25.10 4.85
C SER A 425 -18.49 23.88 5.47
N PRO A 426 -17.16 23.94 5.74
CA PRO A 426 -16.42 22.82 6.32
C PRO A 426 -16.96 22.40 7.69
N VAL A 427 -16.89 21.10 7.95
CA VAL A 427 -17.35 20.48 9.19
C VAL A 427 -16.21 19.72 9.84
N GLN A 428 -15.90 20.04 11.10
CA GLN A 428 -14.96 19.25 11.89
C GLN A 428 -15.56 17.87 12.22
N VAL A 429 -14.80 16.80 11.98
CA VAL A 429 -15.24 15.41 12.15
C VAL A 429 -14.70 14.78 13.42
N ASN A 430 -13.40 14.94 13.69
CA ASN A 430 -12.78 14.37 14.87
C ASN A 430 -13.31 14.99 16.16
N SER A 431 -13.14 14.26 17.25
CA SER A 431 -13.42 14.66 18.62
C SER A 431 -12.53 13.88 19.56
N SER A 432 -12.35 14.38 20.79
CA SER A 432 -11.60 13.69 21.85
C SER A 432 -12.05 12.22 21.97
N PRO A 433 -11.10 11.26 22.10
CA PRO A 433 -9.67 11.45 22.38
C PRO A 433 -8.77 11.73 21.16
N SER A 434 -9.30 11.91 19.96
CA SER A 434 -8.53 12.20 18.75
C SER A 434 -8.17 13.70 18.67
N VAL A 435 -7.05 14.10 19.26
CA VAL A 435 -6.59 15.49 19.40
C VAL A 435 -5.68 15.89 18.24
N THR A 436 -4.57 15.20 18.04
CA THR A 436 -3.73 15.33 16.85
C THR A 436 -4.02 14.16 15.92
N ASN A 437 -4.15 14.42 14.61
CA ASN A 437 -4.56 13.44 13.61
C ASN A 437 -3.58 13.41 12.45
N GLU A 438 -3.49 12.27 11.77
CA GLU A 438 -2.58 12.00 10.66
C GLU A 438 -3.24 10.99 9.71
N PHE A 439 -2.84 11.01 8.43
CA PHE A 439 -3.30 10.13 7.34
C PHE A 439 -4.83 9.99 7.23
N ILE A 440 -5.46 10.69 6.28
CA ILE A 440 -6.92 10.63 6.12
C ILE A 440 -7.35 9.91 4.84
N TRP A 441 -8.40 9.09 4.96
CA TRP A 441 -9.06 8.41 3.85
C TRP A 441 -10.58 8.63 3.86
N ALA A 442 -11.21 8.49 2.69
CA ALA A 442 -12.64 8.70 2.52
C ALA A 442 -13.28 7.63 1.61
N GLN A 443 -14.45 7.13 2.02
CA GLN A 443 -15.28 6.21 1.25
C GLN A 443 -16.75 6.65 1.21
N GLY A 444 -17.31 6.66 0.00
CA GLY A 444 -18.69 7.07 -0.27
C GLY A 444 -19.69 5.95 0.01
N GLY A 445 -20.76 6.27 0.73
CA GLY A 445 -21.79 5.30 1.12
C GLY A 445 -23.07 5.40 0.27
N ALA A 446 -24.20 5.17 0.92
CA ALA A 446 -25.50 5.55 0.38
C ALA A 446 -25.56 7.07 0.15
N ALA A 447 -26.46 7.54 -0.72
CA ALA A 447 -26.61 8.96 -1.00
C ALA A 447 -26.74 9.79 0.30
N GLY A 448 -25.89 10.80 0.46
CA GLY A 448 -25.80 11.63 1.66
C GLY A 448 -25.04 10.99 2.84
N THR A 449 -24.28 9.92 2.60
CA THR A 449 -23.46 9.23 3.61
C THR A 449 -22.02 9.09 3.11
N VAL A 450 -21.07 9.45 3.96
CA VAL A 450 -19.63 9.27 3.74
C VAL A 450 -19.00 8.76 5.02
N ALA A 451 -17.96 7.94 4.91
CA ALA A 451 -17.12 7.56 6.02
C ALA A 451 -15.71 8.08 5.79
N LEU A 452 -15.10 8.62 6.85
CA LEU A 452 -13.70 9.02 6.88
C LEU A 452 -12.94 8.16 7.87
N SER A 453 -11.71 7.80 7.57
CA SER A 453 -10.81 7.08 8.48
C SER A 453 -9.52 7.85 8.66
N TRP A 454 -8.96 7.84 9.87
CA TRP A 454 -7.70 8.52 10.18
C TRP A 454 -6.98 7.91 11.38
N TYR A 455 -5.69 8.23 11.54
CA TYR A 455 -4.95 7.97 12.77
C TYR A 455 -5.04 9.17 13.71
N GLY A 456 -5.15 8.90 15.01
CA GLY A 456 -5.23 9.95 16.02
C GLY A 456 -4.61 9.59 17.36
N THR A 457 -4.13 10.61 18.05
CA THR A 457 -3.55 10.54 19.40
C THR A 457 -4.21 11.59 20.31
N ASP A 458 -4.21 11.34 21.62
CA ASP A 458 -4.68 12.30 22.62
C ASP A 458 -3.62 13.35 22.99
N ALA A 459 -2.38 13.14 22.56
CA ALA A 459 -1.31 14.11 22.68
C ALA A 459 -1.56 15.32 21.75
N ALA A 460 -1.39 16.52 22.29
CA ALA A 460 -1.37 17.75 21.50
C ALA A 460 0.04 18.05 21.01
N GLY A 461 0.18 18.45 19.75
CA GLY A 461 1.46 18.77 19.12
C GLY A 461 1.46 18.42 17.65
N GLN A 462 2.58 18.68 16.98
CA GLN A 462 2.77 18.33 15.57
C GLN A 462 3.35 16.91 15.46
N PRO A 463 2.83 16.05 14.57
CA PRO A 463 3.28 14.65 14.42
C PRO A 463 4.80 14.52 14.20
N ASP A 464 5.36 15.37 13.32
CA ASP A 464 6.81 15.43 13.04
C ASP A 464 7.64 15.90 14.25
N GLY A 465 7.03 16.46 15.29
CA GLY A 465 7.70 17.00 16.48
C GLY A 465 7.62 16.11 17.72
N PHE A 466 6.92 14.97 17.65
CA PHE A 466 6.88 14.01 18.76
C PHE A 466 8.20 13.25 18.91
N PRO A 467 8.44 12.57 20.05
CA PRO A 467 9.66 11.79 20.24
C PRO A 467 9.78 10.68 19.18
N ASN A 468 10.91 10.69 18.47
CA ASN A 468 11.27 9.64 17.50
C ASN A 468 11.58 8.34 18.24
N TRP A 469 10.94 7.23 17.86
CA TRP A 469 11.20 5.93 18.48
C TRP A 469 12.67 5.53 18.35
N ALA A 470 13.30 5.80 17.20
CA ALA A 470 14.69 5.43 16.98
C ALA A 470 15.66 6.10 17.97
N ASP A 471 15.35 7.31 18.45
CA ASP A 471 16.23 8.09 19.33
C ASP A 471 15.83 7.98 20.81
N ASP A 472 14.53 7.95 21.10
CA ASP A 472 13.97 7.84 22.46
C ASP A 472 12.77 6.87 22.48
N PRO A 473 13.00 5.54 22.41
CA PRO A 473 11.93 4.54 22.41
C PRO A 473 10.99 4.67 23.61
N VAL A 474 11.54 4.94 24.80
CA VAL A 474 10.75 5.06 26.03
C VAL A 474 9.89 6.33 25.98
N GLY A 475 10.44 7.47 25.56
CA GLY A 475 9.69 8.72 25.38
C GLY A 475 8.61 8.62 24.31
N ALA A 476 8.86 7.91 23.21
CA ALA A 476 7.88 7.68 22.14
C ALA A 476 6.60 7.01 22.66
N THR A 477 6.70 6.07 23.61
CA THR A 477 5.52 5.37 24.17
C THR A 477 4.56 6.27 24.97
N ALA A 478 4.95 7.51 25.28
CA ALA A 478 4.06 8.51 25.86
C ALA A 478 3.03 9.05 24.86
N VAL A 479 3.29 8.90 23.55
CA VAL A 479 2.39 9.32 22.46
C VAL A 479 1.86 8.06 21.77
N LYS A 480 0.58 7.75 21.97
CA LYS A 480 -0.04 6.51 21.47
C LYS A 480 -1.03 6.81 20.36
N TRP A 481 -0.75 6.26 19.17
CA TRP A 481 -1.60 6.43 18.00
C TRP A 481 -2.62 5.31 17.86
N TRP A 482 -3.82 5.67 17.46
CA TRP A 482 -4.96 4.78 17.29
C TRP A 482 -5.68 5.07 15.96
N GLY A 483 -6.22 4.02 15.34
CA GLY A 483 -7.10 4.15 14.20
C GLY A 483 -8.55 4.53 14.57
N TYR A 484 -9.10 5.54 13.90
CA TYR A 484 -10.48 6.02 14.05
C TYR A 484 -11.24 6.02 12.72
N VAL A 485 -12.54 5.84 12.79
CA VAL A 485 -13.49 6.06 11.69
C VAL A 485 -14.61 7.00 12.13
N GLY A 486 -15.00 7.91 11.25
CA GLY A 486 -16.15 8.80 11.39
C GLY A 486 -17.18 8.52 10.30
N VAL A 487 -18.33 7.96 10.66
CA VAL A 487 -19.46 7.80 9.72
C VAL A 487 -20.34 9.04 9.80
N ILE A 488 -20.53 9.71 8.66
CA ILE A 488 -21.26 10.95 8.54
C ILE A 488 -22.51 10.69 7.70
N SER A 489 -23.68 10.91 8.30
CA SER A 489 -24.97 10.78 7.63
C SER A 489 -25.63 12.15 7.46
N LYS A 490 -26.47 12.29 6.42
CA LYS A 490 -26.96 13.60 5.95
C LYS A 490 -25.80 14.56 5.66
N ALA A 491 -24.70 14.00 5.15
CA ALA A 491 -23.42 14.67 4.98
C ALA A 491 -23.50 15.88 4.03
N THR A 492 -24.46 15.87 3.11
CA THR A 492 -24.75 16.92 2.12
C THR A 492 -25.65 18.05 2.64
N THR A 493 -25.95 18.07 3.94
CA THR A 493 -26.89 19.02 4.53
C THR A 493 -26.26 19.80 5.67
N ALA A 494 -26.87 20.94 6.01
CA ALA A 494 -26.52 21.69 7.22
C ALA A 494 -26.88 20.98 8.54
N TYR A 495 -27.31 19.71 8.53
CA TYR A 495 -27.74 18.96 9.72
C TYR A 495 -27.06 17.58 9.82
N ALA A 496 -25.79 17.50 9.43
CA ALA A 496 -25.03 16.25 9.43
C ALA A 496 -24.94 15.62 10.82
N THR A 497 -24.97 14.28 10.85
CA THR A 497 -24.76 13.49 12.08
C THR A 497 -23.48 12.68 11.96
N ILE A 498 -22.58 12.85 12.92
CA ILE A 498 -21.25 12.23 12.94
C ILE A 498 -21.19 11.18 14.05
N ALA A 499 -20.74 9.98 13.70
CA ALA A 499 -20.49 8.88 14.63
C ALA A 499 -19.02 8.46 14.53
N GLN A 500 -18.22 8.83 15.54
CA GLN A 500 -16.81 8.46 15.64
C GLN A 500 -16.65 7.15 16.42
N GLN A 501 -15.80 6.24 15.92
CA GLN A 501 -15.48 4.95 16.52
C GLN A 501 -13.99 4.65 16.34
N ARG A 502 -13.35 4.09 17.37
CA ARG A 502 -12.01 3.52 17.24
C ARG A 502 -12.10 2.13 16.59
N PHE A 503 -11.25 1.84 15.61
CA PHE A 503 -11.21 0.52 14.95
C PHE A 503 -10.05 -0.36 15.45
N THR A 504 -9.03 0.23 16.06
CA THR A 504 -7.90 -0.51 16.65
C THR A 504 -8.19 -0.91 18.11
N GLU A 505 -7.79 -2.13 18.47
CA GLU A 505 -7.99 -2.70 19.82
C GLU A 505 -6.98 -2.16 20.84
N LYS A 506 -5.78 -1.88 20.35
CA LYS A 506 -4.60 -1.37 21.05
C LYS A 506 -3.95 -0.22 20.25
N PRO A 507 -3.00 0.55 20.81
CA PRO A 507 -2.22 1.47 19.99
C PRO A 507 -1.59 0.72 18.81
N MET A 508 -1.52 1.37 17.65
CA MET A 508 -0.91 0.84 16.44
C MET A 508 0.45 1.48 16.13
N HIS A 509 0.79 2.58 16.80
CA HIS A 509 2.10 3.22 16.68
C HIS A 509 2.43 4.08 17.91
N TYR A 510 3.71 4.38 18.11
CA TYR A 510 4.23 5.21 19.19
C TYR A 510 5.11 6.36 18.66
N GLY A 511 4.95 7.55 19.22
CA GLY A 511 5.88 8.65 18.97
C GLY A 511 5.63 9.43 17.68
N GLN A 512 6.72 9.77 17.01
CA GLN A 512 6.77 10.61 15.81
C GLN A 512 6.19 9.89 14.59
N ILE A 513 5.37 10.60 13.81
CA ILE A 513 5.10 10.24 12.41
C ILE A 513 5.75 11.32 11.56
N CYS A 514 6.76 10.98 10.77
CA CYS A 514 7.47 11.93 9.92
C CYS A 514 6.84 12.00 8.52
N ASN A 515 6.39 13.19 8.12
CA ASN A 515 5.66 13.46 6.87
C ASN A 515 6.56 14.02 5.76
N GLN A 516 7.88 13.96 5.90
CA GLN A 516 8.85 14.57 4.96
C GLN A 516 9.27 13.65 3.81
N GLY A 517 8.50 12.60 3.51
CA GLY A 517 8.85 11.65 2.45
C GLY A 517 10.20 10.98 2.73
N ILE A 518 11.00 10.79 1.67
CA ILE A 518 12.39 10.31 1.77
C ILE A 518 13.29 11.22 2.62
N GLY A 519 12.90 12.48 2.85
CA GLY A 519 13.58 13.40 3.77
C GLY A 519 13.61 12.90 5.22
N CYS A 520 12.67 12.04 5.62
CA CYS A 520 12.69 11.40 6.94
C CYS A 520 13.90 10.49 7.11
N THR A 521 14.27 9.72 6.08
CA THR A 521 15.45 8.85 6.10
C THR A 521 16.74 9.66 6.29
N VAL A 522 16.82 10.86 5.72
CA VAL A 522 17.99 11.75 5.82
C VAL A 522 18.02 12.47 7.17
N SER A 523 16.87 12.92 7.66
CA SER A 523 16.75 13.62 8.96
C SER A 523 16.78 12.67 10.16
N GLY A 524 16.63 11.36 9.93
CA GLY A 524 16.49 10.35 10.96
C GLY A 524 15.07 10.24 11.54
N GLY A 525 14.08 10.90 10.93
CA GLY A 525 12.69 10.85 11.36
C GLY A 525 12.05 9.47 11.15
N ASP A 526 11.04 9.17 11.97
CA ASP A 526 10.32 7.89 11.93
C ASP A 526 9.46 7.76 10.65
N ARG A 527 9.86 6.84 9.77
CA ARG A 527 9.20 6.51 8.51
C ARG A 527 8.81 5.02 8.43
N GLN A 528 8.56 4.35 9.55
CA GLN A 528 8.32 2.90 9.51
C GLN A 528 7.02 2.56 8.78
N MET A 529 5.94 3.31 9.04
CA MET A 529 4.64 3.17 8.36
C MET A 529 4.59 3.88 7.00
N ALA A 530 5.61 4.70 6.73
CA ALA A 530 5.68 5.65 5.64
C ALA A 530 4.43 6.57 5.60
N ASP A 531 3.65 6.68 4.52
CA ASP A 531 2.74 7.82 4.28
C ASP A 531 1.22 7.57 4.39
N TYR A 532 0.70 6.33 4.42
CA TYR A 532 -0.77 6.09 4.49
C TYR A 532 -1.18 4.65 4.93
N PHE A 533 -2.47 4.31 4.79
CA PHE A 533 -3.07 3.00 5.11
C PHE A 533 -4.29 2.71 4.22
N GLY A 534 -4.82 1.48 4.26
CA GLY A 534 -5.95 1.03 3.44
C GLY A 534 -7.30 1.29 4.09
N PHE A 535 -8.25 1.84 3.33
CA PHE A 535 -9.64 1.96 3.75
C PHE A 535 -10.58 1.74 2.56
N ASN A 536 -11.24 0.59 2.53
CA ASN A 536 -12.24 0.24 1.54
C ASN A 536 -13.55 -0.26 2.16
N ILE A 537 -14.54 -0.54 1.30
CA ILE A 537 -15.86 -1.03 1.68
C ILE A 537 -16.17 -2.30 0.91
N ASP A 538 -16.65 -3.32 1.63
CA ASP A 538 -17.08 -4.54 0.95
C ASP A 538 -18.42 -4.33 0.22
N LYS A 539 -18.84 -5.33 -0.56
CA LYS A 539 -20.11 -5.31 -1.31
C LYS A 539 -21.38 -5.09 -0.46
N THR A 540 -21.30 -5.33 0.85
CA THR A 540 -22.39 -5.11 1.83
C THR A 540 -22.35 -3.70 2.44
N GLY A 541 -21.29 -2.94 2.16
CA GLY A 541 -21.01 -1.62 2.71
C GLY A 541 -20.30 -1.66 4.06
N SER A 542 -19.81 -2.82 4.47
CA SER A 542 -19.05 -2.96 5.72
C SER A 542 -17.66 -2.38 5.52
N ILE A 543 -17.19 -1.64 6.50
CA ILE A 543 -15.86 -1.02 6.50
C ILE A 543 -14.78 -2.09 6.64
N ARG A 544 -13.71 -1.94 5.86
CA ARG A 544 -12.54 -2.81 5.78
C ARG A 544 -11.31 -1.91 5.80
N LEU A 545 -10.36 -2.19 6.69
CA LEU A 545 -9.14 -1.39 6.79
C LEU A 545 -7.93 -2.31 6.88
N VAL A 546 -6.89 -1.96 6.13
CA VAL A 546 -5.55 -2.53 6.28
C VAL A 546 -4.65 -1.45 6.84
N TYR A 547 -3.85 -1.77 7.85
CA TYR A 547 -3.03 -0.78 8.55
C TYR A 547 -1.74 -1.40 9.08
N ASN A 548 -0.74 -0.54 9.26
CA ASN A 548 0.51 -0.95 9.90
C ASN A 548 0.42 -0.88 11.42
N ASP A 549 1.09 -1.82 12.08
CA ASP A 549 1.29 -1.83 13.52
C ASP A 549 2.77 -1.95 13.84
N THR A 550 3.34 -0.83 14.27
CA THR A 550 4.75 -0.66 14.62
C THR A 550 5.01 -0.82 16.11
N THR A 551 3.99 -1.09 16.93
CA THR A 551 4.19 -1.22 18.39
C THR A 551 4.91 -2.50 18.83
N ASN A 552 5.34 -3.35 17.90
CA ASN A 552 6.15 -4.51 18.21
C ASN A 552 7.57 -4.10 18.66
N GLN A 553 8.33 -5.05 19.19
CA GLN A 553 9.64 -4.79 19.79
C GLN A 553 10.73 -4.33 18.79
N HIS A 554 10.44 -4.35 17.49
CA HIS A 554 11.37 -3.98 16.43
C HIS A 554 11.00 -2.67 15.74
N ASP A 555 9.91 -2.01 16.15
CA ASP A 555 9.34 -0.87 15.45
C ASP A 555 9.05 -1.16 13.95
N GLY A 556 8.84 -2.44 13.62
CA GLY A 556 8.60 -2.86 12.23
C GLY A 556 7.14 -2.66 11.84
N ALA A 557 6.87 -2.22 10.62
CA ALA A 557 5.50 -2.04 10.14
C ALA A 557 4.81 -3.38 9.83
N GLY A 558 4.35 -4.07 10.89
CA GLY A 558 3.56 -5.30 10.75
C GLY A 558 2.22 -5.01 10.10
N LEU A 559 1.72 -5.91 9.26
CA LEU A 559 0.58 -5.65 8.39
C LEU A 559 -0.69 -6.36 8.88
N PHE A 560 -1.75 -5.59 9.12
CA PHE A 560 -2.97 -6.09 9.74
C PHE A 560 -4.23 -5.61 9.02
N GLU A 561 -5.23 -6.49 8.97
CA GLU A 561 -6.57 -6.17 8.47
C GLU A 561 -7.60 -6.20 9.59
N VAL A 562 -8.57 -5.28 9.54
CA VAL A 562 -9.71 -5.25 10.47
C VAL A 562 -11.03 -5.02 9.75
N ARG A 563 -12.06 -5.72 10.23
CA ARG A 563 -13.37 -5.83 9.59
C ARG A 563 -14.45 -5.24 10.46
N GLN A 564 -15.39 -4.51 9.87
CA GLN A 564 -16.64 -4.20 10.55
C GLN A 564 -17.50 -5.46 10.72
N GLU A 565 -17.67 -5.91 11.96
CA GLU A 565 -18.48 -7.08 12.31
C GLU A 565 -19.89 -6.72 12.78
N GLY A 566 -20.12 -5.48 13.19
CA GLY A 566 -21.43 -5.03 13.67
C GLY A 566 -21.68 -3.55 13.52
N GLY A 567 -22.93 -3.16 13.80
CA GLY A 567 -23.42 -1.80 13.58
C GLY A 567 -23.98 -1.60 12.17
N LYS A 568 -24.36 -0.37 11.85
CA LYS A 568 -24.88 -0.02 10.52
C LYS A 568 -23.74 0.07 9.50
N THR A 569 -23.97 -0.47 8.31
CA THR A 569 -23.05 -0.31 7.17
C THR A 569 -23.24 1.06 6.54
N ILE A 570 -22.24 1.56 5.82
CA ILE A 570 -22.33 2.89 5.20
C ILE A 570 -23.31 2.91 4.00
N LEU A 571 -23.73 1.73 3.54
CA LEU A 571 -24.77 1.55 2.54
C LEU A 571 -26.19 1.40 3.14
N GLY A 572 -26.35 1.52 4.46
CA GLY A 572 -27.64 1.53 5.16
C GLY A 572 -28.14 0.17 5.69
N GLY A 573 -27.35 -0.90 5.53
CA GLY A 573 -27.62 -2.23 6.08
C GLY A 573 -27.10 -2.43 7.50
N ASP A 574 -27.17 -3.66 8.01
CA ASP A 574 -26.50 -4.08 9.25
C ASP A 574 -25.31 -4.98 8.88
N ALA A 575 -24.14 -4.72 9.47
CA ALA A 575 -22.96 -5.56 9.29
C ALA A 575 -23.22 -6.93 9.92
N LYS A 576 -22.77 -7.98 9.22
CA LYS A 576 -22.93 -9.39 9.61
C LYS A 576 -21.58 -10.12 9.55
N GLY A 577 -20.52 -9.45 10.02
CA GLY A 577 -19.18 -10.04 10.00
C GLY A 577 -19.07 -11.22 10.97
N LEU A 578 -18.13 -12.11 10.65
CA LEU A 578 -17.83 -13.28 11.46
C LEU A 578 -16.83 -12.91 12.57
N THR A 579 -17.28 -12.95 13.83
CA THR A 579 -16.37 -12.92 14.97
C THR A 579 -15.76 -14.30 15.19
N VAL A 580 -14.47 -14.44 14.92
CA VAL A 580 -13.68 -15.65 15.21
C VAL A 580 -13.37 -15.70 16.71
N LYS A 581 -13.41 -16.89 17.30
CA LYS A 581 -13.17 -17.12 18.73
C LYS A 581 -12.34 -18.38 18.92
N ASP A 582 -11.70 -18.50 20.08
CA ASP A 582 -11.11 -19.77 20.54
C ASP A 582 -12.19 -20.83 20.85
N PRO A 583 -12.05 -22.09 20.38
CA PRO A 583 -11.10 -22.54 19.36
C PRO A 583 -11.52 -22.06 17.96
N ALA A 584 -10.56 -21.62 17.16
CA ALA A 584 -10.78 -21.24 15.77
C ALA A 584 -10.82 -22.50 14.89
N THR A 585 -11.82 -22.58 14.01
CA THR A 585 -11.91 -23.62 12.98
C THR A 585 -11.38 -23.08 11.66
N ASP A 586 -10.75 -23.96 10.91
CA ASP A 586 -10.22 -23.65 9.59
C ASP A 586 -10.86 -24.54 8.52
N PRO A 587 -11.12 -24.02 7.30
CA PRO A 587 -11.50 -24.85 6.18
C PRO A 587 -10.38 -25.82 5.81
N THR A 588 -10.70 -26.81 4.96
CA THR A 588 -9.68 -27.74 4.43
C THR A 588 -9.60 -27.58 2.93
N GLY A 589 -8.43 -27.87 2.35
CA GLY A 589 -8.21 -27.87 0.90
C GLY A 589 -7.69 -26.54 0.34
N ASP A 590 -7.40 -25.58 1.20
CA ASP A 590 -6.86 -24.25 0.95
C ASP A 590 -5.34 -24.13 1.15
N ALA A 591 -4.66 -25.12 1.74
CA ALA A 591 -3.20 -25.16 1.88
C ALA A 591 -2.45 -25.49 0.57
N GLN A 592 -2.65 -24.67 -0.45
CA GLN A 592 -2.02 -24.81 -1.77
C GLN A 592 -0.59 -24.26 -1.74
N TRP A 593 0.37 -25.00 -2.31
CA TRP A 593 1.72 -24.47 -2.47
C TRP A 593 2.30 -24.74 -3.87
N PRO A 594 2.71 -23.68 -4.60
CA PRO A 594 2.46 -22.26 -4.31
C PRO A 594 0.97 -21.89 -4.45
N HIS A 595 0.52 -20.82 -3.80
CA HIS A 595 -0.83 -20.27 -3.97
C HIS A 595 -1.03 -19.65 -5.36
N TYR A 596 -0.06 -18.85 -5.78
CA TYR A 596 -0.05 -18.17 -7.07
C TYR A 596 1.26 -18.46 -7.79
N SER A 597 1.17 -18.88 -9.05
CA SER A 597 2.35 -19.13 -9.87
C SER A 597 2.02 -19.08 -11.36
N PRO A 598 3.03 -18.92 -12.23
CA PRO A 598 2.82 -18.99 -13.68
C PRO A 598 2.13 -20.27 -14.17
N THR A 599 2.26 -21.37 -13.42
CA THR A 599 1.63 -22.67 -13.72
C THR A 599 0.26 -22.87 -13.06
N GLY A 600 -0.27 -21.85 -12.39
CA GLY A 600 -1.46 -21.92 -11.54
C GLY A 600 -1.14 -22.34 -10.11
N ALA A 601 -2.18 -22.41 -9.28
CA ALA A 601 -2.06 -22.88 -7.90
C ALA A 601 -1.55 -24.33 -7.83
N GLY A 602 -0.70 -24.59 -6.84
CA GLY A 602 -0.18 -25.91 -6.53
C GLY A 602 -1.21 -26.84 -5.88
N ALA A 603 -0.80 -28.07 -5.63
CA ALA A 603 -1.64 -29.03 -4.92
C ALA A 603 -1.77 -28.66 -3.44
N ASN A 604 -2.95 -28.95 -2.87
CA ASN A 604 -3.15 -28.90 -1.43
C ASN A 604 -2.14 -29.80 -0.70
N GLN A 605 -1.55 -29.30 0.39
CA GLN A 605 -0.57 -29.99 1.21
C GLN A 605 -1.19 -30.35 2.57
N PRO A 606 -1.69 -31.59 2.77
CA PRO A 606 -2.46 -31.96 3.96
C PRO A 606 -1.73 -31.82 5.30
N GLN A 607 -0.39 -31.79 5.28
CA GLN A 607 0.43 -31.59 6.46
C GLN A 607 0.53 -30.12 6.89
N PHE A 608 0.16 -29.19 6.01
CA PHE A 608 0.15 -27.75 6.24
C PHE A 608 -1.27 -27.19 6.38
N ASP A 609 -2.25 -27.88 5.78
CA ASP A 609 -3.70 -27.68 5.89
C ASP A 609 -4.18 -27.76 7.33
N PHE A 610 -4.40 -26.61 7.96
CA PHE A 610 -5.00 -26.50 9.27
C PHE A 610 -6.48 -26.87 9.21
N THR A 611 -6.99 -27.40 10.32
CA THR A 611 -8.43 -27.61 10.54
C THR A 611 -8.90 -26.84 11.76
N GLY A 612 -7.97 -26.31 12.54
CA GLY A 612 -8.26 -25.42 13.64
C GLY A 612 -7.06 -25.14 14.54
N LEU A 613 -7.22 -24.08 15.32
CA LEU A 613 -6.29 -23.62 16.33
C LEU A 613 -7.03 -23.47 17.66
N GLN A 614 -6.44 -23.99 18.73
CA GLN A 614 -6.92 -23.76 20.09
C GLN A 614 -5.77 -23.29 20.98
N VAL A 615 -6.06 -22.26 21.79
CA VAL A 615 -5.18 -21.80 22.85
C VAL A 615 -5.90 -21.90 24.18
N GLY A 616 -5.22 -22.36 25.22
CA GLY A 616 -5.76 -22.25 26.56
C GLY A 616 -4.74 -22.40 27.67
N GLN A 617 -5.19 -22.42 28.92
CA GLN A 617 -4.29 -22.50 30.08
C GLN A 617 -4.59 -23.73 30.95
N PRO A 618 -3.76 -24.81 30.88
CA PRO A 618 -3.89 -25.94 31.79
C PRO A 618 -3.68 -25.55 33.25
N ASN A 619 -2.88 -24.51 33.49
CA ASN A 619 -2.73 -23.81 34.77
C ASN A 619 -2.35 -22.34 34.51
N ALA A 620 -2.40 -21.49 35.54
CA ALA A 620 -2.20 -20.04 35.38
C ALA A 620 -0.83 -19.64 34.81
N GLY A 621 0.20 -20.48 34.96
CA GLY A 621 1.56 -20.20 34.51
C GLY A 621 1.95 -20.88 33.20
N THR A 622 1.04 -21.61 32.54
CA THR A 622 1.35 -22.38 31.33
C THR A 622 0.31 -22.10 30.25
N LEU A 623 0.76 -21.78 29.06
CA LEU A 623 -0.04 -21.71 27.84
C LEU A 623 0.02 -23.07 27.14
N ARG A 624 -1.12 -23.56 26.65
CA ARG A 624 -1.22 -24.73 25.78
C ARG A 624 -1.67 -24.27 24.41
N VAL A 625 -0.91 -24.66 23.39
CA VAL A 625 -1.23 -24.45 21.98
C VAL A 625 -1.55 -25.79 21.33
N ARG A 626 -2.65 -25.86 20.58
CA ARG A 626 -3.07 -27.03 19.81
C ARG A 626 -3.32 -26.59 18.37
N MET A 627 -2.46 -27.05 17.46
CA MET A 627 -2.60 -26.86 16.01
C MET A 627 -3.11 -28.16 15.41
N SER A 628 -4.34 -28.18 14.90
CA SER A 628 -4.94 -29.35 14.26
C SER A 628 -4.80 -29.23 12.74
N LEU A 629 -4.33 -30.30 12.09
CA LEU A 629 -4.05 -30.36 10.65
C LEU A 629 -4.92 -31.44 9.98
N ALA A 630 -5.07 -31.39 8.66
CA ALA A 630 -5.75 -32.43 7.89
C ALA A 630 -5.03 -33.79 7.99
N SER A 631 -3.69 -33.83 7.90
CA SER A 631 -2.91 -35.06 8.10
C SER A 631 -1.44 -34.82 8.43
N LEU A 632 -0.96 -35.36 9.56
CA LEU A 632 0.47 -35.37 9.92
C LEU A 632 1.17 -36.69 9.54
N THR A 633 0.60 -37.46 8.61
CA THR A 633 1.19 -38.73 8.14
C THR A 633 2.47 -38.48 7.34
N SER A 634 2.52 -37.39 6.57
CA SER A 634 3.74 -36.86 5.96
C SER A 634 4.16 -35.62 6.74
N LEU A 635 5.47 -35.43 6.89
CA LEU A 635 6.03 -34.20 7.45
C LEU A 635 7.03 -33.55 6.48
N GLN A 636 7.01 -33.98 5.22
CA GLN A 636 7.95 -33.50 4.21
C GLN A 636 7.76 -32.00 3.95
N PRO A 637 8.85 -31.23 3.84
CA PRO A 637 8.80 -29.81 3.55
C PRO A 637 8.23 -29.55 2.14
N PRO A 638 7.71 -28.34 1.89
CA PRO A 638 7.39 -27.90 0.54
C PRO A 638 8.64 -27.95 -0.36
N ALA A 639 8.44 -28.14 -1.66
CA ALA A 639 9.53 -28.17 -2.62
C ALA A 639 10.40 -26.90 -2.53
N GLY A 640 11.73 -27.07 -2.51
CA GLY A 640 12.69 -25.97 -2.36
C GLY A 640 13.04 -25.58 -0.92
N LYS A 641 12.39 -26.19 0.08
CA LYS A 641 12.67 -25.98 1.51
C LYS A 641 13.20 -27.26 2.18
N THR A 642 14.01 -27.10 3.23
CA THR A 642 14.58 -28.24 3.98
C THR A 642 13.79 -28.63 5.20
N SER A 643 12.97 -27.72 5.75
CA SER A 643 12.18 -27.97 6.96
C SER A 643 10.73 -27.50 6.81
N SER A 644 9.81 -28.31 7.33
CA SER A 644 8.39 -27.97 7.55
C SER A 644 8.26 -27.18 8.84
N LEU A 645 7.47 -26.11 8.83
CA LEU A 645 7.22 -25.22 9.96
C LEU A 645 5.72 -25.13 10.23
N TRP A 646 5.36 -25.21 11.51
CA TRP A 646 4.04 -24.85 12.03
C TRP A 646 4.24 -23.90 13.20
N LEU A 647 3.53 -22.79 13.21
CA LEU A 647 3.79 -21.71 14.15
C LEU A 647 2.48 -21.07 14.59
N THR A 648 2.19 -21.06 15.88
CA THR A 648 1.18 -20.14 16.44
C THR A 648 1.86 -18.88 16.92
N ARG A 649 1.40 -17.72 16.47
CA ARG A 649 1.92 -16.40 16.84
C ARG A 649 0.83 -15.52 17.46
N PHE A 650 1.22 -14.65 18.38
CA PHE A 650 0.32 -13.68 19.03
C PHE A 650 1.10 -12.45 19.53
N GLN A 651 0.40 -11.33 19.69
CA GLN A 651 0.97 -10.10 20.25
C GLN A 651 0.51 -9.98 21.70
N ALA A 652 1.40 -9.56 22.59
CA ALA A 652 1.00 -9.26 23.96
C ALA A 652 1.81 -8.08 24.51
N LEU A 653 1.17 -7.32 25.40
CA LEU A 653 1.86 -6.25 26.13
C LEU A 653 3.06 -6.83 26.88
N SER A 654 4.23 -6.27 26.62
CA SER A 654 5.52 -6.73 27.10
C SER A 654 6.47 -5.53 27.22
N VAL A 655 7.78 -5.82 27.22
CA VAL A 655 8.86 -4.85 27.19
C VAL A 655 9.60 -5.00 25.85
N GLY A 656 9.85 -3.90 25.16
CA GLY A 656 10.62 -3.85 23.93
C GLY A 656 12.12 -4.00 24.18
N ASP A 657 12.93 -3.91 23.13
CA ASP A 657 14.36 -4.21 23.21
C ASP A 657 15.19 -3.10 23.88
N SER A 658 14.61 -1.91 24.06
CA SER A 658 15.21 -0.78 24.79
C SER A 658 14.55 -0.49 26.14
N GLY A 659 13.68 -1.38 26.63
CA GLY A 659 12.98 -1.22 27.93
C GLY A 659 11.63 -0.48 27.86
N GLU A 660 11.20 -0.10 26.67
CA GLU A 660 9.94 0.59 26.36
C GLU A 660 8.71 -0.34 26.40
N GLU A 661 7.52 0.24 26.45
CA GLU A 661 6.27 -0.51 26.21
C GLU A 661 6.24 -1.04 24.78
N ALA A 662 6.01 -2.35 24.62
CA ALA A 662 5.86 -2.97 23.31
C ALA A 662 4.77 -4.04 23.31
N TYR A 663 4.07 -4.20 22.19
CA TYR A 663 3.24 -5.36 21.89
C TYR A 663 4.10 -6.41 21.18
N ARG A 664 4.97 -7.04 21.98
CA ARG A 664 5.97 -8.01 21.52
C ARG A 664 5.29 -9.19 20.82
N VAL A 665 5.88 -9.65 19.72
CA VAL A 665 5.40 -10.83 18.98
C VAL A 665 6.00 -12.09 19.58
N PHE A 666 5.14 -12.91 20.17
CA PHE A 666 5.47 -14.21 20.75
C PHE A 666 5.02 -15.33 19.82
N TYR A 667 5.66 -16.50 19.95
CA TYR A 667 5.26 -17.68 19.20
C TYR A 667 5.57 -19.00 19.89
N VAL A 668 4.82 -20.02 19.48
CA VAL A 668 5.05 -21.43 19.76
C VAL A 668 5.11 -22.16 18.42
N GLY A 669 6.20 -22.85 18.15
CA GLY A 669 6.45 -23.50 16.87
C GLY A 669 6.78 -24.98 16.99
N ALA A 670 6.59 -25.69 15.88
CA ALA A 670 7.08 -27.02 15.63
C ALA A 670 7.81 -27.04 14.28
N GLU A 671 8.92 -27.77 14.20
CA GLU A 671 9.72 -27.89 12.97
C GLU A 671 10.10 -29.34 12.70
N SER A 672 9.92 -29.78 11.45
CA SER A 672 10.37 -31.07 10.95
C SER A 672 11.38 -30.89 9.82
N THR A 673 12.65 -31.18 10.09
CA THR A 673 13.72 -31.16 9.08
C THR A 673 13.70 -32.46 8.28
N GLY A 674 13.61 -32.37 6.95
CA GLY A 674 13.60 -33.52 6.05
C GLY A 674 12.46 -34.52 6.28
N GLY A 675 11.38 -34.09 6.94
CA GLY A 675 10.24 -34.94 7.31
C GLY A 675 10.48 -35.86 8.50
N LEU A 676 11.48 -35.57 9.34
CA LEU A 676 11.72 -36.28 10.60
C LEU A 676 10.70 -35.89 11.69
N THR A 677 10.76 -36.54 12.85
CA THR A 677 9.90 -36.19 13.99
C THR A 677 10.04 -34.70 14.35
N PRO A 678 8.94 -33.96 14.54
CA PRO A 678 9.03 -32.53 14.81
C PRO A 678 9.69 -32.23 16.16
N SER A 679 10.54 -31.22 16.18
CA SER A 679 11.00 -30.55 17.40
C SER A 679 10.10 -29.36 17.70
N PHE A 680 9.93 -29.00 18.98
CA PHE A 680 9.07 -27.90 19.40
C PHE A 680 9.87 -26.80 20.06
N PHE A 681 9.49 -25.56 19.79
CA PHE A 681 10.18 -24.40 20.30
C PHE A 681 9.21 -23.25 20.61
N ALA A 682 9.65 -22.30 21.42
CA ALA A 682 8.94 -21.05 21.67
C ALA A 682 9.94 -19.89 21.72
N GLY A 683 9.43 -18.67 21.63
CA GLY A 683 10.25 -17.48 21.73
C GLY A 683 9.53 -16.21 21.33
N THR A 684 10.33 -15.20 20.99
CA THR A 684 9.88 -13.90 20.50
C THR A 684 10.66 -13.53 19.25
N THR A 685 10.04 -12.83 18.31
CA THR A 685 10.64 -12.61 16.99
C THR A 685 11.98 -11.86 17.10
N THR A 686 12.90 -12.17 16.18
CA THR A 686 14.03 -11.29 15.84
C THR A 686 13.72 -10.58 14.52
N CYS A 687 14.57 -9.65 14.08
CA CYS A 687 14.35 -8.98 12.81
C CYS A 687 15.58 -8.96 11.89
N THR A 688 15.34 -9.15 10.59
CA THR A 688 16.27 -8.84 9.52
C THR A 688 16.06 -7.39 9.07
N ASN A 689 17.12 -6.59 9.12
CA ASN A 689 17.11 -5.19 8.72
C ASN A 689 17.90 -5.01 7.42
N THR A 690 17.41 -4.19 6.50
CA THR A 690 18.18 -3.77 5.31
C THR A 690 18.77 -2.37 5.45
N THR A 691 18.24 -1.56 6.37
CA THR A 691 18.80 -0.29 6.81
C THR A 691 18.76 -0.19 8.34
N PRO A 692 19.60 0.65 8.97
CA PRO A 692 19.65 0.75 10.43
C PRO A 692 18.28 1.06 11.03
N LYS A 693 17.82 0.21 11.95
CA LYS A 693 16.55 0.35 12.71
C LYS A 693 15.28 0.32 11.86
N ASN A 694 15.32 -0.26 10.66
CA ASN A 694 14.13 -0.55 9.87
C ASN A 694 13.98 -2.07 9.75
N CYS A 695 13.01 -2.61 10.47
CA CYS A 695 12.73 -4.03 10.47
C CYS A 695 12.01 -4.41 9.17
N LYS A 696 12.58 -5.36 8.40
CA LYS A 696 12.03 -5.81 7.11
C LYS A 696 11.37 -7.19 7.17
N VAL A 697 11.93 -8.08 7.97
CA VAL A 697 11.44 -9.46 8.12
C VAL A 697 11.46 -9.84 9.60
N LEU A 698 10.29 -10.16 10.13
CA LEU A 698 10.14 -10.83 11.42
C LEU A 698 10.52 -12.30 11.27
N ASN A 699 11.56 -12.69 12.02
CA ASN A 699 12.07 -14.04 12.02
C ASN A 699 11.61 -14.80 13.26
N TYR A 700 11.39 -16.11 13.12
CA TYR A 700 10.88 -16.99 14.17
C TYR A 700 11.91 -18.07 14.58
N PRO A 701 13.07 -17.70 15.15
CA PRO A 701 14.13 -18.66 15.49
C PRO A 701 13.71 -19.67 16.57
N ALA A 702 14.33 -20.85 16.59
CA ALA A 702 14.09 -21.83 17.66
C ALA A 702 14.83 -21.44 18.96
N GLN A 703 14.36 -20.40 19.66
CA GLN A 703 15.04 -19.81 20.84
C GLN A 703 15.01 -20.72 22.06
N GLN A 704 13.82 -21.20 22.45
CA GLN A 704 13.64 -22.05 23.61
C GLN A 704 13.06 -23.38 23.17
N GLN A 705 13.81 -24.47 23.39
CA GLN A 705 13.28 -25.82 23.14
C GLN A 705 12.24 -26.15 24.21
N ILE A 706 11.07 -26.62 23.78
CA ILE A 706 9.95 -26.96 24.66
C ILE A 706 9.51 -28.41 24.43
N THR A 707 8.73 -28.94 25.35
CA THR A 707 8.11 -30.25 25.16
C THR A 707 6.81 -30.09 24.39
N GLY A 708 6.70 -30.80 23.27
CA GLY A 708 5.45 -30.94 22.52
C GLY A 708 5.19 -32.39 22.11
N HIS A 709 3.97 -32.65 21.66
CA HIS A 709 3.47 -33.96 21.31
C HIS A 709 2.71 -33.91 19.98
N VAL A 710 2.84 -34.98 19.20
CA VAL A 710 1.98 -35.24 18.04
C VAL A 710 0.85 -36.17 18.48
N CYS A 711 -0.36 -35.62 18.63
CA CYS A 711 -1.56 -36.33 19.06
C CYS A 711 -2.47 -36.59 17.84
N GLY A 712 -2.25 -37.69 17.12
CA GLY A 712 -2.93 -37.91 15.83
C GLY A 712 -2.51 -36.83 14.82
N ASN A 713 -3.46 -36.07 14.29
CA ASN A 713 -3.19 -34.93 13.39
C ASN A 713 -3.14 -33.59 14.14
N THR A 714 -2.80 -33.57 15.43
CA THR A 714 -2.69 -32.32 16.20
C THR A 714 -1.33 -32.20 16.85
N LEU A 715 -0.67 -31.08 16.62
CA LEU A 715 0.55 -30.67 17.32
C LEU A 715 0.15 -29.95 18.61
N VAL A 716 0.59 -30.46 19.76
CA VAL A 716 0.26 -29.91 21.08
C VAL A 716 1.53 -29.52 21.81
N ALA A 717 1.59 -28.30 22.33
CA ALA A 717 2.74 -27.81 23.09
C ALA A 717 2.30 -27.05 24.34
N ASP A 718 2.96 -27.34 25.46
CA ASP A 718 2.79 -26.62 26.73
C ASP A 718 4.02 -25.75 26.98
N VAL A 719 3.79 -24.45 27.14
CA VAL A 719 4.83 -23.44 27.31
C VAL A 719 4.58 -22.68 28.62
N PRO A 720 5.46 -22.80 29.63
CA PRO A 720 5.43 -21.89 30.76
C PRO A 720 5.48 -20.44 30.25
N LEU A 721 4.69 -19.52 30.82
CA LEU A 721 4.73 -18.11 30.38
C LEU A 721 6.13 -17.50 30.53
N SER A 722 6.91 -17.93 31.53
CA SER A 722 8.33 -17.57 31.68
C SER A 722 9.24 -18.20 30.62
N GLY A 723 8.78 -19.25 29.94
CA GLY A 723 9.49 -19.99 28.91
C GLY A 723 9.56 -19.28 27.56
N PHE A 724 8.86 -18.15 27.38
CA PHE A 724 9.01 -17.29 26.21
C PHE A 724 10.26 -16.38 26.27
N GLY A 725 10.96 -16.34 27.42
CA GLY A 725 12.16 -15.50 27.61
C GLY A 725 11.87 -14.02 27.88
N ASN A 726 10.66 -13.54 27.61
CA ASN A 726 10.21 -12.19 27.89
C ASN A 726 8.86 -12.20 28.61
N PRO A 727 8.55 -11.18 29.44
CA PRO A 727 7.34 -11.17 30.23
C PRO A 727 6.10 -10.90 29.37
N VAL A 728 5.01 -11.60 29.67
CA VAL A 728 3.67 -11.32 29.16
C VAL A 728 2.95 -10.51 30.24
N ASN A 729 2.91 -9.19 30.10
CA ASN A 729 2.46 -8.25 31.13
C ASN A 729 0.94 -7.98 31.12
N GLY A 730 0.24 -8.38 30.06
CA GLY A 730 -1.21 -8.18 29.89
C GLY A 730 -2.01 -9.47 30.01
N ALA A 731 -3.33 -9.33 30.19
CA ALA A 731 -4.26 -10.46 30.22
C ALA A 731 -4.76 -10.89 28.82
N LEU A 732 -4.49 -10.10 27.78
CA LEU A 732 -4.99 -10.34 26.42
C LEU A 732 -3.82 -10.69 25.49
N LEU A 733 -3.97 -11.79 24.76
CA LEU A 733 -3.15 -12.15 23.61
C LEU A 733 -3.94 -11.72 22.37
N TYR A 734 -3.39 -10.76 21.65
CA TYR A 734 -4.02 -10.21 20.45
C TYR A 734 -3.71 -11.09 19.25
N ASN A 735 -4.64 -11.08 18.30
CA ASN A 735 -4.51 -11.58 16.93
C ASN A 735 -3.87 -12.98 16.84
N VAL A 736 -4.18 -13.87 17.78
CA VAL A 736 -3.68 -15.25 17.81
C VAL A 736 -4.04 -15.95 16.48
N THR A 737 -3.03 -16.43 15.78
CA THR A 737 -3.17 -17.21 14.54
C THR A 737 -2.03 -18.21 14.41
N ALA A 738 -2.30 -19.34 13.76
CA ALA A 738 -1.30 -20.29 13.32
C ALA A 738 -1.02 -20.11 11.84
N VAL A 739 0.26 -20.21 11.46
CA VAL A 739 0.76 -20.23 10.09
C VAL A 739 1.60 -21.48 9.87
N SER A 740 1.57 -22.01 8.65
CA SER A 740 2.33 -23.18 8.25
C SER A 740 3.07 -22.92 6.95
N GLY A 741 4.22 -23.56 6.81
CA GLY A 741 5.10 -23.30 5.68
C GLY A 741 6.37 -24.11 5.65
N GLY A 742 7.27 -23.73 4.75
CA GLY A 742 8.62 -24.30 4.67
C GLY A 742 9.71 -23.25 4.84
N ARG A 743 10.82 -23.62 5.50
CA ARG A 743 12.02 -22.78 5.63
C ARG A 743 13.32 -23.56 5.53
N ASN A 744 14.40 -22.86 5.19
CA ASN A 744 15.78 -23.35 5.14
C ASN A 744 16.62 -22.91 6.35
N ALA A 745 16.30 -21.74 6.90
CA ALA A 745 16.94 -21.13 8.07
C ALA A 745 15.92 -20.26 8.81
N ALA A 746 16.26 -19.77 10.00
CA ALA A 746 15.35 -18.93 10.79
C ALA A 746 15.04 -17.59 10.10
N GLU A 747 16.03 -17.04 9.40
CA GLU A 747 15.99 -15.77 8.67
C GLU A 747 15.54 -15.91 7.19
N ASP A 748 15.09 -17.10 6.80
CA ASP A 748 14.57 -17.38 5.45
C ASP A 748 13.18 -16.76 5.25
N LEU A 749 12.87 -16.35 4.02
CA LEU A 749 11.48 -16.08 3.63
C LEU A 749 10.74 -17.39 3.47
N TYR A 750 9.60 -17.54 4.11
CA TYR A 750 8.90 -18.81 4.19
C TYR A 750 8.20 -19.12 2.87
N ALA A 751 8.12 -20.42 2.59
CA ALA A 751 7.14 -20.95 1.66
C ALA A 751 5.80 -20.99 2.41
N ASP A 752 5.13 -19.85 2.50
CA ASP A 752 3.85 -19.68 3.20
C ASP A 752 2.77 -20.54 2.52
N VAL A 753 2.18 -21.48 3.27
CA VAL A 753 1.22 -22.45 2.70
C VAL A 753 -0.18 -22.26 3.25
N ASP A 754 -0.34 -22.02 4.55
CA ASP A 754 -1.67 -21.95 5.16
C ASP A 754 -1.65 -21.17 6.49
N ALA A 755 -2.79 -20.63 6.89
CA ALA A 755 -2.95 -19.84 8.08
C ALA A 755 -4.39 -19.88 8.63
N THR A 756 -4.49 -20.16 9.91
CA THR A 756 -5.79 -20.14 10.59
C THR A 756 -6.31 -18.72 10.76
N ARG A 757 -7.63 -18.61 10.83
CA ARG A 757 -8.32 -17.36 11.19
C ARG A 757 -7.84 -16.77 12.53
N SER A 758 -7.58 -15.47 12.55
CA SER A 758 -7.11 -14.75 13.75
C SER A 758 -8.21 -14.55 14.79
N PHE A 759 -7.86 -14.64 16.08
CA PHE A 759 -8.74 -14.33 17.21
C PHE A 759 -7.97 -13.78 18.41
N ASP A 760 -8.68 -13.15 19.34
CA ASP A 760 -8.12 -12.69 20.61
C ASP A 760 -8.35 -13.71 21.75
N TYR A 761 -7.34 -13.90 22.60
CA TYR A 761 -7.42 -14.84 23.73
C TYR A 761 -7.14 -14.15 25.06
N VAL A 762 -8.08 -14.26 26.00
CA VAL A 762 -7.92 -13.77 27.38
C VAL A 762 -7.28 -14.85 28.24
N LEU A 763 -6.10 -14.58 28.81
CA LEU A 763 -5.46 -15.45 29.80
C LEU A 763 -6.44 -15.72 30.96
N GLY A 764 -6.59 -16.99 31.31
CA GLY A 764 -7.46 -17.51 32.36
C GLY A 764 -8.88 -17.84 31.92
N SER A 765 -9.26 -17.54 30.67
CA SER A 765 -10.64 -17.71 30.19
C SER A 765 -11.06 -19.17 29.96
N ASN A 766 -10.17 -20.01 29.41
CA ASN A 766 -10.47 -21.41 29.08
C ASN A 766 -9.37 -22.39 29.54
N ARG A 767 -9.75 -23.62 29.89
CA ARG A 767 -8.80 -24.73 30.06
C ARG A 767 -8.46 -25.28 28.66
N GLY A 768 -7.17 -25.32 28.31
CA GLY A 768 -6.66 -25.54 26.94
C GLY A 768 -6.84 -26.92 26.30
N GLY A 769 -8.02 -27.54 26.42
CA GLY A 769 -8.27 -28.87 25.86
C GLY A 769 -7.45 -29.98 26.51
N SER A 770 -7.54 -31.20 25.97
CA SER A 770 -6.74 -32.35 26.43
C SER A 770 -5.23 -32.14 26.17
N SER A 771 -4.36 -32.92 26.84
CA SER A 771 -2.92 -32.95 26.52
C SER A 771 -2.63 -33.81 25.29
N CYS A 772 -3.44 -34.86 25.13
CA CYS A 772 -3.87 -35.59 23.95
C CYS A 772 -5.25 -36.15 24.37
#